data_AF-A0A945ZUU6-F1
#
_entry.id   AF-A0A945ZUU6-F1
#
_cell.length_a   1.000
_cell.length_b   1.000
_cell.length_c   1.000
_cell.angle_alpha   90.00
_cell.angle_beta   90.00
_cell.angle_gamma   90.00
#
_symmetry.space_group_name_H-M   'P 1'
#
loop_
_entity.id
_entity.type
_entity.pdbx_description
1 polymer ?
#
loop_
_entity_poly.entity_id
_entity_poly.type
_entity_poly.pdbx_seq_one_letter_code
_entity_poly.pdbx_strand_id
1 'polypeptide(L)'
;MKQNYLFTPIDYLKGVGPNRADLLKSELKIFTYEDLLNFFPFRYIDRSKYQKISDLENTNSYVQIIGKFIDFKHSENSKNKRLISLFSDNNGEIEIIWFRGIKWIEKSIKVNHKYVIYGKLNWYNNKFSIIHPEIELLEKHNKSLRNNLLPIYSSTESLVSKGINNKLFRDLIFNIFDKSSYSFKENLNRRINEKHNFISKYEALYNIHFPKNQKLLSRAQFRLKYEEFFFIQLQFVFKNLINKNKFKGFSFSKVGAFFNSFYNNNLDFELTNAQKVVIKEIRKDFSSNAQMNRLLQGDVGSGKTIVALLSCLIAIDNSYQSSIIAPTEILAQQHYNSITNSLIGLNLKIKILTGSTTKKERDVLFKDLKNGGINILIGTHAILEEKVVFKNLGLAIIDEQHRFGVAQRSKLWKKNITPPHILVMTATPIPRTLAMSVYGDLDISIINELPPGRKPIKTVHRTDKKRLQVFKFLKDEIKKGRQIYIVYPLIEESKKMDYKDLMDGYESIEREFPIDKYQISILHGRMKTEDKTYEMNRFKNGETQIMVSTTVIEVGVNIPNASVMIVESAERFGLSQLHQLRGRVGRGSKNSYCILMTKERISNDAKTRIKTMTSTNDGFKIAEVDMNLRGPGNILGTQQSGLLNFKIANLIKDKEILNIAREDAKNLIEKDPQLKHIDNKEIKEEYSRINKNSILWKHIS
;
A
#
# COMPACT_ATOMS: atom_id res chain seq x y z
N MET A 1 -6.59 -12.08 41.53
CA MET A 1 -7.27 -12.14 40.21
C MET A 1 -6.92 -13.47 39.56
N LYS A 2 -7.90 -14.35 39.31
CA LYS A 2 -7.65 -15.61 38.57
C LYS A 2 -7.03 -15.25 37.21
N GLN A 3 -5.88 -15.83 36.86
CA GLN A 3 -5.28 -15.70 35.53
C GLN A 3 -6.37 -16.03 34.49
N ASN A 4 -6.63 -15.11 33.56
CA ASN A 4 -7.57 -15.35 32.47
C ASN A 4 -7.05 -16.53 31.65
N TYR A 5 -7.87 -17.57 31.50
CA TYR A 5 -7.54 -18.85 30.85
C TYR A 5 -6.89 -18.67 29.48
N LEU A 6 -7.26 -17.62 28.75
CA LEU A 6 -6.73 -17.33 27.41
C LEU A 6 -5.26 -16.86 27.42
N PHE A 7 -4.73 -16.36 28.54
CA PHE A 7 -3.32 -15.94 28.66
C PHE A 7 -2.40 -17.02 29.21
N THR A 8 -2.91 -18.25 29.39
CA THR A 8 -2.06 -19.35 29.81
C THR A 8 -1.00 -19.63 28.74
N PRO A 9 0.28 -19.83 29.12
CA PRO A 9 1.33 -20.19 28.18
C PRO A 9 1.02 -21.46 27.39
N ILE A 10 1.43 -21.49 26.13
CA ILE A 10 1.13 -22.60 25.20
C ILE A 10 1.70 -23.95 25.67
N ASP A 11 2.73 -23.93 26.52
CA ASP A 11 3.36 -25.10 27.13
C ASP A 11 2.38 -25.95 27.96
N TYR A 12 1.32 -25.35 28.50
CA TYR A 12 0.32 -26.05 29.31
C TYR A 12 -0.82 -26.64 28.49
N LEU A 13 -0.82 -26.43 27.16
CA LEU A 13 -1.89 -26.93 26.31
C LEU A 13 -1.74 -28.44 26.09
N LYS A 14 -2.81 -29.19 26.36
CA LYS A 14 -2.84 -30.65 26.13
C LYS A 14 -2.51 -30.96 24.67
N GLY A 15 -1.41 -31.69 24.45
CA GLY A 15 -0.89 -32.04 23.12
C GLY A 15 0.34 -31.22 22.68
N VAL A 16 0.70 -30.19 23.43
CA VAL A 16 1.93 -29.40 23.27
C VAL A 16 2.92 -29.81 24.37
N GLY A 17 3.99 -30.51 23.99
CA GLY A 17 5.15 -30.71 24.87
C GLY A 17 6.16 -29.56 24.73
N PRO A 18 7.21 -29.50 25.57
CA PRO A 18 8.19 -28.41 25.57
C PRO A 18 8.82 -28.16 24.19
N ASN A 19 9.27 -29.23 23.52
CA ASN A 19 9.84 -29.13 22.17
C ASN A 19 8.86 -28.57 21.13
N ARG A 20 7.55 -28.84 21.26
CA ARG A 20 6.53 -28.30 20.35
C ARG A 20 6.21 -26.84 20.70
N ALA A 21 6.19 -26.49 21.98
CA ALA A 21 5.99 -25.13 22.44
C ALA A 21 7.10 -24.22 21.92
N ASP A 22 8.37 -24.65 22.01
CA ASP A 22 9.51 -23.88 21.51
C ASP A 22 9.42 -23.62 20.01
N LEU A 23 8.99 -24.62 19.22
CA LEU A 23 8.78 -24.47 17.78
C LEU A 23 7.65 -23.48 17.46
N LEU A 24 6.52 -23.56 18.18
CA LEU A 24 5.40 -22.63 17.98
C LEU A 24 5.81 -21.19 18.33
N LYS A 25 6.64 -21.02 19.36
CA LYS A 25 7.20 -19.72 19.76
C LYS A 25 8.22 -19.19 18.76
N SER A 26 9.15 -20.03 18.29
CA SER A 26 10.25 -19.59 17.41
C SER A 26 9.78 -19.33 15.97
N GLU A 27 8.95 -20.22 15.41
CA GLU A 27 8.54 -20.17 14.01
C GLU A 27 7.32 -19.27 13.79
N LEU A 28 6.32 -19.36 14.68
CA LEU A 28 5.02 -18.68 14.51
C LEU A 28 4.78 -17.56 15.53
N LYS A 29 5.68 -17.35 16.50
CA LYS A 29 5.53 -16.36 17.57
C LYS A 29 4.24 -16.56 18.38
N ILE A 30 3.84 -17.80 18.60
CA ILE A 30 2.65 -18.17 19.39
C ILE A 30 3.10 -18.50 20.81
N PHE A 31 2.75 -17.66 21.79
CA PHE A 31 3.18 -17.82 23.18
C PHE A 31 2.04 -18.25 24.11
N THR A 32 0.81 -17.84 23.83
CA THR A 32 -0.37 -18.06 24.68
C THR A 32 -1.52 -18.77 23.96
N TYR A 33 -2.54 -19.20 24.69
CA TYR A 33 -3.76 -19.77 24.09
C TYR A 33 -4.47 -18.76 23.18
N GLU A 34 -4.50 -17.48 23.57
CA GLU A 34 -5.04 -16.41 22.74
C GLU A 34 -4.27 -16.23 21.43
N ASP A 35 -2.93 -16.34 21.45
CA ASP A 35 -2.13 -16.25 20.22
C ASP A 35 -2.50 -17.37 19.24
N LEU A 36 -2.73 -18.59 19.76
CA LEU A 36 -3.15 -19.73 18.94
C LEU A 36 -4.57 -19.55 18.38
N LEU A 37 -5.50 -19.00 19.15
CA LEU A 37 -6.86 -18.67 18.67
C LEU A 37 -6.88 -17.53 17.65
N ASN A 38 -5.86 -16.68 17.64
CA ASN A 38 -5.71 -15.63 16.64
C ASN A 38 -4.85 -16.08 15.44
N PHE A 39 -4.47 -17.36 15.39
CA PHE A 39 -3.79 -17.96 14.25
C PHE A 39 -4.83 -18.48 13.26
N PHE A 40 -5.32 -17.58 12.41
CA PHE A 40 -6.46 -17.86 11.53
C PHE A 40 -6.09 -18.75 10.33
N PRO A 41 -7.01 -19.61 9.87
CA PRO A 41 -6.81 -20.39 8.64
C PRO A 41 -6.88 -19.49 7.39
N PHE A 42 -6.04 -19.80 6.40
CA PHE A 42 -5.96 -19.03 5.15
C PHE A 42 -6.90 -19.58 4.05
N ARG A 43 -7.37 -20.82 4.19
CA ARG A 43 -8.38 -21.43 3.30
C ARG A 43 -9.20 -22.48 4.03
N TYR A 44 -10.36 -22.81 3.46
CA TYR A 44 -11.24 -23.87 3.94
C TYR A 44 -11.45 -24.88 2.82
N ILE A 45 -11.37 -26.17 3.15
CA ILE A 45 -11.76 -27.25 2.25
C ILE A 45 -13.18 -27.64 2.59
N ASP A 46 -14.05 -27.64 1.59
CA ASP A 46 -15.37 -28.23 1.71
C ASP A 46 -15.27 -29.75 1.54
N ARG A 47 -15.55 -30.47 2.63
CA ARG A 47 -15.63 -31.93 2.74
C ARG A 47 -17.07 -32.41 2.92
N SER A 48 -18.07 -31.57 2.63
CA SER A 48 -19.49 -31.93 2.74
C SER A 48 -19.96 -32.90 1.65
N LYS A 49 -19.34 -32.86 0.46
CA LYS A 49 -19.80 -33.59 -0.71
C LYS A 49 -19.00 -34.86 -0.91
N TYR A 50 -19.66 -35.99 -0.80
CA TYR A 50 -19.16 -37.27 -1.29
C TYR A 50 -19.42 -37.37 -2.78
N GLN A 51 -18.39 -37.74 -3.54
CA GLN A 51 -18.50 -38.02 -4.97
C GLN A 51 -18.48 -39.53 -5.18
N LYS A 52 -19.29 -40.00 -6.13
CA LYS A 52 -19.21 -41.37 -6.64
C LYS A 52 -18.06 -41.46 -7.64
N ILE A 53 -17.44 -42.64 -7.73
CA ILE A 53 -16.33 -42.87 -8.67
C ILE A 53 -16.81 -42.73 -10.13
N SER A 54 -18.07 -43.05 -10.41
CA SER A 54 -18.71 -42.88 -11.72
C SER A 54 -18.82 -41.43 -12.18
N ASP A 55 -18.88 -40.48 -11.24
CA ASP A 55 -19.20 -39.08 -11.51
C ASP A 55 -17.93 -38.20 -11.51
N LEU A 56 -16.76 -38.84 -11.51
CA LEU A 56 -15.47 -38.15 -11.48
C LEU A 56 -15.19 -37.52 -12.85
N GLU A 57 -15.04 -36.20 -12.87
CA GLU A 57 -14.64 -35.46 -14.07
C GLU A 57 -13.12 -35.55 -14.28
N ASN A 58 -12.67 -35.43 -15.54
CA ASN A 58 -11.25 -35.37 -15.92
C ASN A 58 -10.59 -34.04 -15.51
N THR A 59 -10.57 -33.78 -14.20
CA THR A 59 -10.00 -32.58 -13.59
C THR A 59 -9.05 -32.94 -12.47
N ASN A 60 -8.05 -32.10 -12.22
CA ASN A 60 -7.11 -32.26 -11.11
C ASN A 60 -7.68 -31.75 -9.77
N SER A 61 -8.95 -32.06 -9.49
CA SER A 61 -9.69 -31.60 -8.32
C SER A 61 -9.45 -32.50 -7.10
N TYR A 62 -9.73 -31.99 -5.90
CA TYR A 62 -9.75 -32.83 -4.70
C TYR A 62 -11.12 -33.45 -4.54
N VAL A 63 -11.16 -34.75 -4.26
CA VAL A 63 -12.41 -35.51 -4.18
C VAL A 63 -12.47 -36.28 -2.87
N GLN A 64 -13.69 -36.49 -2.38
CA GLN A 64 -13.97 -37.29 -1.19
C GLN A 64 -14.88 -38.46 -1.57
N ILE A 65 -14.40 -39.69 -1.35
CA ILE A 65 -15.04 -40.90 -1.83
C ILE A 65 -15.22 -41.86 -0.66
N ILE A 66 -16.39 -42.51 -0.57
CA ILE A 66 -16.65 -43.59 0.38
C ILE A 66 -16.56 -44.90 -0.37
N GLY A 67 -15.77 -45.84 0.15
CA GLY A 67 -15.57 -47.11 -0.52
C GLY A 67 -14.79 -48.09 0.34
N LYS A 68 -14.31 -49.17 -0.29
CA LYS A 68 -13.53 -50.23 0.35
C LYS A 68 -12.27 -50.50 -0.47
N PHE A 69 -11.19 -50.83 0.22
CA PHE A 69 -9.99 -51.36 -0.43
C PHE A 69 -10.22 -52.84 -0.77
N ILE A 70 -9.90 -53.21 -2.00
CA ILE A 70 -10.08 -54.58 -2.54
C ILE A 70 -8.78 -55.38 -2.39
N ASP A 71 -7.65 -54.81 -2.81
CA ASP A 71 -6.37 -55.51 -2.86
C ASP A 71 -5.19 -54.53 -2.76
N PHE A 72 -4.01 -55.02 -2.39
CA PHE A 72 -2.75 -54.27 -2.31
C PHE A 72 -1.67 -54.96 -3.13
N LYS A 73 -1.11 -54.25 -4.12
CA LYS A 73 -0.06 -54.73 -5.02
C LYS A 73 1.22 -53.92 -4.86
N HIS A 74 2.35 -54.60 -4.84
CA HIS A 74 3.67 -53.98 -4.94
C HIS A 74 4.08 -53.85 -6.41
N SER A 75 4.60 -52.69 -6.79
CA SER A 75 5.23 -52.50 -8.10
C SER A 75 6.63 -53.10 -8.08
N GLU A 76 6.86 -54.18 -8.82
CA GLU A 76 8.15 -54.88 -8.89
C GLU A 76 9.20 -54.19 -9.79
N ASN A 77 8.77 -53.32 -10.72
CA ASN A 77 9.66 -52.67 -11.71
C ASN A 77 9.83 -51.16 -11.47
N SER A 78 10.82 -50.77 -10.66
CA SER A 78 11.71 -49.58 -10.82
C SER A 78 12.50 -49.31 -9.52
N LYS A 79 13.55 -48.47 -9.60
CA LYS A 79 14.34 -47.98 -8.45
C LYS A 79 13.51 -47.38 -7.29
N ASN A 80 12.21 -47.10 -7.49
CA ASN A 80 11.30 -46.58 -6.47
C ASN A 80 10.16 -47.58 -6.17
N LYS A 81 10.20 -48.21 -4.98
CA LYS A 81 9.12 -49.07 -4.48
C LYS A 81 7.84 -48.25 -4.30
N ARG A 82 6.73 -48.67 -4.92
CA ARG A 82 5.39 -48.07 -4.72
C ARG A 82 4.35 -49.15 -4.38
N LEU A 83 3.40 -48.80 -3.53
CA LEU A 83 2.23 -49.60 -3.17
C LEU A 83 1.03 -49.07 -3.96
N ILE A 84 0.29 -49.96 -4.61
CA ILE A 84 -0.91 -49.63 -5.38
C ILE A 84 -2.07 -50.43 -4.78
N SER A 85 -3.20 -49.80 -4.53
CA SER A 85 -4.41 -50.47 -4.06
C SER A 85 -5.62 -50.06 -4.88
N LEU A 86 -6.52 -51.00 -5.15
CA LEU A 86 -7.80 -50.72 -5.78
C LEU A 86 -8.84 -50.36 -4.72
N PHE A 87 -9.49 -49.21 -4.91
CA PHE A 87 -10.55 -48.73 -4.04
C PHE A 87 -11.87 -48.67 -4.82
N SER A 88 -12.93 -49.25 -4.28
CA SER A 88 -14.25 -49.31 -4.93
C SER A 88 -15.38 -48.78 -4.06
N ASP A 89 -16.31 -48.05 -4.68
CA ASP A 89 -17.55 -47.55 -4.09
C ASP A 89 -18.79 -48.37 -4.51
N ASN A 90 -18.58 -49.58 -5.05
CA ASN A 90 -19.54 -50.46 -5.72
C ASN A 90 -20.00 -50.02 -7.13
N ASN A 91 -19.78 -48.76 -7.54
CA ASN A 91 -20.17 -48.25 -8.87
C ASN A 91 -18.97 -47.98 -9.79
N GLY A 92 -17.76 -47.94 -9.24
CA GLY A 92 -16.52 -47.82 -9.98
C GLY A 92 -15.30 -48.22 -9.15
N GLU A 93 -14.12 -48.15 -9.77
CA GLU A 93 -12.83 -48.44 -9.15
C GLU A 93 -11.84 -47.31 -9.41
N ILE A 94 -11.01 -47.01 -8.41
CA ILE A 94 -9.94 -46.01 -8.50
C ILE A 94 -8.64 -46.55 -7.90
N GLU A 95 -7.50 -46.21 -8.52
CA GLU A 95 -6.18 -46.65 -8.03
C GLU A 95 -5.65 -45.69 -6.95
N ILE A 96 -5.27 -46.22 -5.81
CA ILE A 96 -4.64 -45.46 -4.73
C ILE A 96 -3.15 -45.82 -4.66
N ILE A 97 -2.29 -44.81 -4.73
CA ILE A 97 -0.84 -45.01 -4.89
C ILE A 97 -0.08 -44.36 -3.74
N TRP A 98 0.87 -45.09 -3.14
CA TRP A 98 1.79 -44.58 -2.13
C TRP A 98 3.25 -44.85 -2.50
N PHE A 99 4.09 -43.81 -2.41
CA PHE A 99 5.54 -43.86 -2.63
C PHE A 99 6.35 -43.86 -1.32
N ARG A 100 5.71 -43.57 -0.18
CA ARG A 100 6.31 -43.41 1.15
C ARG A 100 5.43 -44.08 2.21
N GLY A 101 6.03 -44.57 3.30
CA GLY A 101 5.28 -45.12 4.44
C GLY A 101 4.60 -46.47 4.19
N ILE A 102 4.99 -47.20 3.15
CA ILE A 102 4.35 -48.43 2.64
C ILE A 102 4.05 -49.45 3.76
N LYS A 103 5.06 -49.81 4.56
CA LYS A 103 4.91 -50.80 5.65
C LYS A 103 3.89 -50.40 6.72
N TRP A 104 3.68 -49.10 6.95
CA TRP A 104 2.71 -48.61 7.95
C TRP A 104 1.29 -48.60 7.38
N ILE A 105 1.14 -48.21 6.11
CA ILE A 105 -0.14 -48.18 5.39
C ILE A 105 -0.73 -49.60 5.30
N GLU A 106 0.10 -50.56 4.89
CA GLU A 106 -0.27 -51.97 4.75
C GLU A 106 -0.73 -52.59 6.09
N LYS A 107 -0.12 -52.20 7.21
CA LYS A 107 -0.54 -52.65 8.55
C LYS A 107 -1.78 -51.94 9.10
N SER A 108 -2.05 -50.71 8.64
CA SER A 108 -3.10 -49.85 9.22
C SER A 108 -4.43 -49.95 8.48
N ILE A 109 -4.43 -50.38 7.22
CA ILE A 109 -5.62 -50.50 6.39
C ILE A 109 -6.03 -51.97 6.29
N LYS A 110 -7.31 -52.25 6.54
CA LYS A 110 -7.89 -53.58 6.38
C LYS A 110 -8.71 -53.63 5.10
N VAL A 111 -8.52 -54.69 4.32
CA VAL A 111 -9.31 -54.97 3.12
C VAL A 111 -10.79 -55.16 3.49
N ASN A 112 -11.71 -54.81 2.58
CA ASN A 112 -13.16 -54.97 2.72
C ASN A 112 -13.87 -54.15 3.82
N HIS A 113 -13.16 -53.28 4.54
CA HIS A 113 -13.76 -52.29 5.43
C HIS A 113 -14.09 -50.98 4.70
N LYS A 114 -15.15 -50.29 5.14
CA LYS A 114 -15.54 -48.99 4.57
C LYS A 114 -14.64 -47.88 5.09
N TYR A 115 -13.99 -47.17 4.17
CA TYR A 115 -13.17 -46.00 4.44
C TYR A 115 -13.69 -44.78 3.68
N VAL A 116 -13.35 -43.61 4.20
CA VAL A 116 -13.46 -42.32 3.51
C VAL A 116 -12.07 -41.94 3.04
N ILE A 117 -11.93 -41.73 1.74
CA ILE A 117 -10.71 -41.27 1.10
C ILE A 117 -10.87 -39.82 0.69
N TYR A 118 -9.89 -38.98 1.03
CA TYR A 118 -9.77 -37.62 0.53
C TYR A 118 -8.40 -37.40 -0.12
N GLY A 119 -8.39 -36.97 -1.37
CA GLY A 119 -7.13 -36.72 -2.07
C GLY A 119 -7.31 -36.07 -3.42
N LYS A 120 -6.18 -35.70 -4.04
CA LYS A 120 -6.17 -35.07 -5.35
C LYS A 120 -6.29 -36.13 -6.44
N LEU A 121 -7.26 -35.94 -7.32
CA LEU A 121 -7.47 -36.76 -8.49
C LEU A 121 -6.34 -36.52 -9.51
N ASN A 122 -5.77 -37.60 -10.01
CA ASN A 122 -4.87 -37.60 -11.16
C ASN A 122 -5.46 -38.50 -12.24
N TRP A 123 -5.58 -37.96 -13.44
CA TRP A 123 -5.99 -38.71 -14.63
C TRP A 123 -4.79 -39.06 -15.48
N TYR A 124 -4.52 -40.36 -15.66
CA TYR A 124 -3.43 -40.85 -16.50
C TYR A 124 -3.79 -42.20 -17.12
N ASN A 125 -3.49 -42.40 -18.41
CA ASN A 125 -3.79 -43.64 -19.15
C ASN A 125 -5.25 -44.16 -18.97
N ASN A 126 -6.24 -43.28 -19.11
CA ASN A 126 -7.67 -43.59 -18.92
C ASN A 126 -8.04 -44.18 -17.55
N LYS A 127 -7.22 -43.93 -16.52
CA LYS A 127 -7.50 -44.34 -15.15
C LYS A 127 -7.41 -43.16 -14.19
N PHE A 128 -8.36 -43.10 -13.28
CA PHE A 128 -8.26 -42.22 -12.12
C PHE A 128 -7.31 -42.84 -11.09
N SER A 129 -6.44 -41.99 -10.53
CA SER A 129 -5.60 -42.37 -9.41
C SER A 129 -5.52 -41.27 -8.35
N ILE A 130 -5.31 -41.64 -7.10
CA ILE A 130 -5.05 -40.70 -6.00
C ILE A 130 -3.73 -41.08 -5.35
N ILE A 131 -2.80 -40.12 -5.32
CA ILE A 131 -1.48 -40.30 -4.71
C ILE A 131 -1.56 -39.83 -3.25
N HIS A 132 -1.14 -40.68 -2.31
CA HIS A 132 -1.07 -40.36 -0.88
C HIS A 132 -2.36 -39.73 -0.30
N PRO A 133 -3.54 -40.38 -0.40
CA PRO A 133 -4.75 -39.83 0.19
C PRO A 133 -4.72 -39.80 1.72
N GLU A 134 -5.54 -38.92 2.29
CA GLU A 134 -6.02 -39.04 3.66
C GLU A 134 -7.09 -40.13 3.74
N ILE A 135 -6.97 -41.02 4.73
CA ILE A 135 -7.81 -42.20 4.86
C ILE A 135 -8.33 -42.25 6.29
N GLU A 136 -9.66 -42.31 6.44
CA GLU A 136 -10.30 -42.47 7.73
C GLU A 136 -11.35 -43.60 7.67
N LEU A 137 -11.46 -44.38 8.74
CA LEU A 137 -12.53 -45.37 8.88
C LEU A 137 -13.88 -44.64 8.90
N LEU A 138 -14.86 -45.12 8.13
CA LEU A 138 -16.18 -44.48 8.05
C LEU A 138 -16.84 -44.31 9.43
N GLU A 139 -16.67 -45.28 10.34
CA GLU A 139 -17.19 -45.19 11.72
C GLU A 139 -16.54 -44.08 12.54
N LYS A 140 -15.23 -43.87 12.37
CA LYS A 140 -14.50 -42.76 13.02
C LYS A 140 -14.85 -41.43 12.40
N HIS A 141 -14.97 -41.41 11.06
CA HIS A 141 -15.37 -40.22 10.30
C HIS A 141 -16.76 -39.74 10.71
N ASN A 142 -17.72 -40.65 10.87
CA ASN A 142 -19.08 -40.30 11.29
C ASN A 142 -19.13 -39.74 12.73
N LYS A 143 -18.23 -40.20 13.62
CA LYS A 143 -18.08 -39.64 14.97
C LYS A 143 -17.34 -38.29 14.98
N SER A 144 -16.51 -38.00 13.97
CA SER A 144 -15.74 -36.76 13.84
C SER A 144 -16.43 -35.68 12.99
N LEU A 145 -17.61 -35.96 12.42
CA LEU A 145 -18.50 -35.06 11.66
C LEU A 145 -18.99 -33.84 12.46
N ARG A 146 -18.08 -33.04 13.00
CA ARG A 146 -18.42 -31.75 13.62
C ARG A 146 -18.33 -30.59 12.65
N ASN A 147 -17.57 -30.69 11.54
CA ASN A 147 -17.44 -29.60 10.57
C ASN A 147 -17.27 -30.10 9.13
N ASN A 148 -18.18 -29.69 8.25
CA ASN A 148 -18.12 -29.91 6.80
C ASN A 148 -17.03 -29.07 6.11
N LEU A 149 -16.65 -27.96 6.72
CA LEU A 149 -15.64 -27.04 6.22
C LEU A 149 -14.39 -27.19 7.10
N LEU A 150 -13.32 -27.72 6.51
CA LEU A 150 -12.07 -27.92 7.24
C LEU A 150 -11.13 -26.73 7.09
N PRO A 151 -10.72 -26.09 8.21
CA PRO A 151 -9.77 -25.01 8.19
C PRO A 151 -8.36 -25.52 7.81
N ILE A 152 -7.64 -24.70 7.06
CA ILE A 152 -6.22 -24.92 6.78
C ILE A 152 -5.40 -23.72 7.25
N TYR A 153 -4.45 -24.03 8.10
CA TYR A 153 -3.50 -23.13 8.71
C TYR A 153 -2.17 -23.13 7.94
N SER A 154 -1.52 -21.97 7.93
CA SER A 154 -0.16 -21.81 7.41
C SER A 154 0.81 -22.63 8.26
N SER A 155 1.82 -23.22 7.64
CA SER A 155 2.81 -24.04 8.34
C SER A 155 4.16 -23.98 7.62
N THR A 156 5.26 -24.05 8.38
CA THR A 156 6.62 -24.10 7.83
C THR A 156 7.07 -25.55 7.66
N GLU A 157 8.05 -25.80 6.80
CA GLU A 157 8.60 -27.16 6.57
C GLU A 157 9.16 -27.77 7.88
N SER A 158 9.74 -26.92 8.73
CA SER A 158 10.22 -27.28 10.08
C SER A 158 9.08 -27.82 10.97
N LEU A 159 7.92 -27.16 10.96
CA LEU A 159 6.75 -27.60 11.74
C LEU A 159 6.19 -28.94 11.22
N VAL A 160 6.05 -29.06 9.90
CA VAL A 160 5.50 -30.27 9.28
C VAL A 160 6.42 -31.47 9.52
N SER A 161 7.73 -31.31 9.38
CA SER A 161 8.72 -32.38 9.60
C SER A 161 8.74 -32.88 11.05
N LYS A 162 8.46 -31.99 12.02
CA LYS A 162 8.36 -32.33 13.45
C LYS A 162 6.95 -32.73 13.91
N GLY A 163 6.05 -33.00 12.96
CA GLY A 163 4.71 -33.55 13.22
C GLY A 163 3.66 -32.53 13.66
N ILE A 164 3.93 -31.23 13.55
CA ILE A 164 2.93 -30.16 13.76
C ILE A 164 2.19 -29.96 12.44
N ASN A 165 1.20 -30.82 12.20
CA ASN A 165 0.38 -30.77 11.00
C ASN A 165 -0.95 -30.04 11.25
N ASN A 166 -1.71 -29.82 10.16
CA ASN A 166 -3.02 -29.15 10.21
C ASN A 166 -4.04 -29.86 11.12
N LYS A 167 -3.92 -31.18 11.29
CA LYS A 167 -4.76 -31.95 12.23
C LYS A 167 -4.45 -31.59 13.68
N LEU A 168 -3.17 -31.54 14.04
CA LEU A 168 -2.74 -31.14 15.37
C LEU A 168 -3.22 -29.71 15.71
N PHE A 169 -3.10 -28.75 14.79
CA PHE A 169 -3.63 -27.40 15.00
C PHE A 169 -5.12 -27.40 15.37
N ARG A 170 -5.94 -28.17 14.64
CA ARG A 170 -7.37 -28.30 14.94
C ARG A 170 -7.59 -28.92 16.32
N ASP A 171 -6.88 -29.99 16.66
CA ASP A 171 -7.03 -30.66 17.95
C ASP A 171 -6.65 -29.73 19.12
N LEU A 172 -5.56 -28.98 18.97
CA LEU A 172 -5.10 -27.99 19.95
C LEU A 172 -6.13 -26.86 20.14
N ILE A 173 -6.64 -26.29 19.05
CA ILE A 173 -7.64 -25.21 19.10
C ILE A 173 -8.96 -25.73 19.67
N PHE A 174 -9.37 -26.95 19.32
CA PHE A 174 -10.57 -27.57 19.86
C PHE A 174 -10.48 -27.77 21.38
N ASN A 175 -9.33 -28.24 21.88
CA ASN A 175 -9.07 -28.40 23.31
C ASN A 175 -9.18 -27.09 24.10
N ILE A 176 -8.87 -25.95 23.46
CA ILE A 176 -9.06 -24.63 24.07
C ILE A 176 -10.56 -24.35 24.21
N PHE A 177 -11.34 -24.50 23.14
CA PHE A 177 -12.79 -24.23 23.15
C PHE A 177 -13.58 -25.14 24.11
N ASP A 178 -13.22 -26.43 24.19
CA ASP A 178 -13.88 -27.42 25.05
C ASP A 178 -13.85 -27.04 26.54
N LYS A 179 -12.80 -26.32 26.97
CA LYS A 179 -12.59 -25.91 28.36
C LYS A 179 -13.00 -24.47 28.67
N SER A 180 -13.46 -23.68 27.68
CA SER A 180 -13.44 -22.20 27.78
C SER A 180 -14.72 -21.47 27.40
N SER A 181 -15.87 -22.14 27.28
CA SER A 181 -17.14 -21.51 26.87
C SER A 181 -17.50 -20.21 27.63
N TYR A 182 -17.08 -20.06 28.90
CA TYR A 182 -17.35 -18.87 29.74
C TYR A 182 -16.18 -17.86 29.84
N SER A 183 -15.07 -18.07 29.14
CA SER A 183 -13.85 -17.24 29.29
C SER A 183 -13.74 -16.11 28.27
N PHE A 184 -14.63 -16.04 27.29
CA PHE A 184 -14.61 -15.03 26.24
C PHE A 184 -15.48 -13.83 26.64
N LYS A 185 -14.82 -12.72 26.95
CA LYS A 185 -15.49 -11.43 27.15
C LYS A 185 -15.76 -10.77 25.81
N GLU A 186 -16.90 -10.10 25.72
CA GLU A 186 -17.22 -9.20 24.63
C GLU A 186 -16.27 -7.98 24.66
N ASN A 187 -15.99 -7.40 23.49
CA ASN A 187 -15.04 -6.30 23.34
C ASN A 187 -15.58 -5.11 22.55
N LEU A 188 -16.72 -5.27 21.88
CA LEU A 188 -17.44 -4.19 21.21
C LEU A 188 -18.68 -3.84 22.04
N ASN A 189 -19.03 -2.56 22.09
CA ASN A 189 -20.22 -2.16 22.83
C ASN A 189 -21.51 -2.71 22.19
N ARG A 190 -22.57 -2.77 22.99
CA ARG A 190 -23.89 -3.25 22.57
C ARG A 190 -24.41 -2.53 21.32
N ARG A 191 -24.20 -1.21 21.21
CA ARG A 191 -24.66 -0.39 20.08
C ARG A 191 -24.02 -0.81 18.75
N ILE A 192 -22.71 -1.05 18.73
CA ILE A 192 -21.99 -1.52 17.52
C ILE A 192 -22.43 -2.94 17.17
N ASN A 193 -22.58 -3.81 18.18
CA ASN A 193 -23.03 -5.18 17.97
C ASN A 193 -24.43 -5.26 17.36
N GLU A 194 -25.38 -4.47 17.86
CA GLU A 194 -26.75 -4.39 17.33
C GLU A 194 -26.79 -3.73 15.94
N LYS A 195 -26.05 -2.62 15.73
CA LYS A 195 -26.02 -1.90 14.45
C LYS A 195 -25.62 -2.79 13.28
N HIS A 196 -24.63 -3.67 13.48
CA HIS A 196 -24.09 -4.53 12.43
C HIS A 196 -24.56 -5.98 12.50
N ASN A 197 -25.47 -6.30 13.43
CA ASN A 197 -25.93 -7.67 13.70
C ASN A 197 -24.77 -8.66 13.89
N PHE A 198 -23.77 -8.27 14.69
CA PHE A 198 -22.61 -9.10 14.96
C PHE A 198 -22.98 -10.32 15.82
N ILE A 199 -22.45 -11.49 15.45
CA ILE A 199 -22.44 -12.67 16.34
C ILE A 199 -21.50 -12.42 17.51
N SER A 200 -21.59 -13.15 18.63
CA SER A 200 -20.72 -12.92 19.79
C SER A 200 -19.22 -13.17 19.50
N LYS A 201 -18.30 -12.64 20.33
CA LYS A 201 -16.85 -12.89 20.17
C LYS A 201 -16.52 -14.39 20.16
N TYR A 202 -17.15 -15.15 21.06
CA TYR A 202 -17.01 -16.60 21.12
C TYR A 202 -17.44 -17.26 19.81
N GLU A 203 -18.63 -16.92 19.31
CA GLU A 203 -19.15 -17.52 18.08
C GLU A 203 -18.30 -17.17 16.87
N ALA A 204 -17.74 -15.96 16.81
CA ALA A 204 -16.84 -15.56 15.73
C ALA A 204 -15.53 -16.36 15.74
N LEU A 205 -14.87 -16.45 16.90
CA LEU A 205 -13.65 -17.27 17.04
C LEU A 205 -13.94 -18.76 16.84
N TYR A 206 -15.09 -19.25 17.29
CA TYR A 206 -15.45 -20.65 17.05
C TYR A 206 -15.68 -20.91 15.55
N ASN A 207 -16.50 -20.10 14.88
CA ASN A 207 -16.85 -20.34 13.48
C ASN A 207 -15.73 -20.00 12.48
N ILE A 208 -14.71 -19.22 12.86
CA ILE A 208 -13.52 -19.05 12.00
C ILE A 208 -12.64 -20.32 12.01
N HIS A 209 -12.57 -21.05 13.12
CA HIS A 209 -11.81 -22.30 13.17
C HIS A 209 -12.66 -23.52 12.80
N PHE A 210 -13.92 -23.52 13.23
CA PHE A 210 -14.87 -24.63 13.13
C PHE A 210 -16.20 -24.14 12.55
N PRO A 211 -16.20 -23.71 11.27
CA PRO A 211 -17.40 -23.21 10.63
C PRO A 211 -18.47 -24.29 10.50
N LYS A 212 -19.64 -24.05 11.12
CA LYS A 212 -20.82 -24.91 10.96
C LYS A 212 -21.39 -24.85 9.54
N ASN A 213 -21.37 -23.66 8.93
CA ASN A 213 -21.79 -23.43 7.55
C ASN A 213 -21.11 -22.19 6.96
N GLN A 214 -21.22 -22.02 5.64
CA GLN A 214 -20.61 -20.89 4.94
C GLN A 214 -21.14 -19.53 5.41
N LYS A 215 -22.43 -19.43 5.77
CA LYS A 215 -23.05 -18.18 6.24
C LYS A 215 -22.46 -17.70 7.57
N LEU A 216 -22.28 -18.61 8.53
CA LEU A 216 -21.67 -18.32 9.83
C LEU A 216 -20.17 -18.03 9.68
N LEU A 217 -19.48 -18.72 8.76
CA LEU A 217 -18.10 -18.41 8.42
C LEU A 217 -17.96 -16.97 7.92
N SER A 218 -18.81 -16.54 6.98
CA SER A 218 -18.80 -15.17 6.47
C SER A 218 -19.10 -14.14 7.56
N ARG A 219 -20.05 -14.41 8.47
CA ARG A 219 -20.33 -13.52 9.62
C ARG A 219 -19.16 -13.44 10.59
N ALA A 220 -18.49 -14.56 10.87
CA ALA A 220 -17.30 -14.60 11.71
C ALA A 220 -16.14 -13.82 11.09
N GLN A 221 -15.87 -14.03 9.80
CA GLN A 221 -14.86 -13.27 9.06
C GLN A 221 -15.15 -11.77 9.08
N PHE A 222 -16.40 -11.38 8.79
CA PHE A 222 -16.79 -9.96 8.80
C PHE A 222 -16.57 -9.32 10.17
N ARG A 223 -17.03 -9.97 11.26
CA ARG A 223 -16.83 -9.48 12.63
C ARG A 223 -15.35 -9.35 13.00
N LEU A 224 -14.55 -10.40 12.79
CA LEU A 224 -13.14 -10.39 13.20
C LEU A 224 -12.31 -9.38 12.39
N LYS A 225 -12.60 -9.22 11.10
CA LYS A 225 -11.98 -8.17 10.26
C LYS A 225 -12.39 -6.78 10.71
N TYR A 226 -13.67 -6.58 11.00
CA TYR A 226 -14.17 -5.31 11.52
C TYR A 226 -13.52 -4.97 12.86
N GLU A 227 -13.46 -5.92 13.78
CA GLU A 227 -12.85 -5.78 15.10
C GLU A 227 -11.39 -5.33 14.99
N GLU A 228 -10.61 -6.02 14.16
CA GLU A 228 -9.21 -5.69 13.91
C GLU A 228 -9.05 -4.27 13.33
N PHE A 229 -9.85 -3.90 12.32
CA PHE A 229 -9.83 -2.54 11.79
C PHE A 229 -10.31 -1.50 12.79
N PHE A 230 -11.35 -1.78 13.56
CA PHE A 230 -11.97 -0.85 14.50
C PHE A 230 -11.00 -0.42 15.58
N PHE A 231 -10.30 -1.36 16.24
CA PHE A 231 -9.35 -1.01 17.28
C PHE A 231 -8.13 -0.25 16.75
N ILE A 232 -7.65 -0.58 15.56
CA ILE A 232 -6.57 0.16 14.89
C ILE A 232 -7.04 1.59 14.55
N GLN A 233 -8.24 1.75 13.98
CA GLN A 233 -8.80 3.07 13.66
C GLN A 233 -9.07 3.89 14.93
N LEU A 234 -9.58 3.27 15.99
CA LEU A 234 -9.80 3.90 17.29
C LEU A 234 -8.49 4.44 17.86
N GLN A 235 -7.39 3.68 17.76
CA GLN A 235 -6.06 4.12 18.16
C GLN A 235 -5.60 5.37 17.39
N PHE A 236 -5.80 5.40 16.07
CA PHE A 236 -5.46 6.57 15.26
C PHE A 236 -6.29 7.79 15.62
N VAL A 237 -7.61 7.64 15.78
CA VAL A 237 -8.50 8.74 16.16
C VAL A 237 -8.12 9.29 17.54
N PHE A 238 -7.82 8.43 18.51
CA PHE A 238 -7.32 8.84 19.82
C PHE A 238 -6.00 9.59 19.73
N LYS A 239 -5.03 9.07 18.98
CA LYS A 239 -3.73 9.72 18.79
C LYS A 239 -3.91 11.11 18.20
N ASN A 240 -4.80 11.27 17.22
CA ASN A 240 -5.10 12.56 16.62
C ASN A 240 -5.76 13.51 17.63
N LEU A 241 -6.68 13.02 18.46
CA LEU A 241 -7.30 13.82 19.52
C LEU A 241 -6.27 14.27 20.56
N ILE A 242 -5.41 13.35 21.02
CA ILE A 242 -4.32 13.65 21.96
C ILE A 242 -3.36 14.67 21.36
N ASN A 243 -2.98 14.50 20.09
CA ASN A 243 -2.10 15.45 19.40
C ASN A 243 -2.76 16.83 19.26
N LYS A 244 -4.04 16.91 18.92
CA LYS A 244 -4.78 18.19 18.84
C LYS A 244 -4.85 18.90 20.20
N ASN A 245 -4.97 18.14 21.30
CA ASN A 245 -4.96 18.70 22.65
C ASN A 245 -3.55 19.09 23.13
N LYS A 246 -2.53 18.30 22.76
CA LYS A 246 -1.14 18.48 23.21
C LYS A 246 -0.43 19.59 22.44
N PHE A 247 -0.59 19.62 21.11
CA PHE A 247 0.02 20.59 20.22
C PHE A 247 -1.01 21.66 19.87
N LYS A 248 -1.06 22.69 20.72
CA LYS A 248 -1.76 23.93 20.37
C LYS A 248 -1.13 24.50 19.10
N GLY A 249 -1.96 24.94 18.18
CA GLY A 249 -1.54 25.58 16.93
C GLY A 249 -1.87 27.07 16.96
N PHE A 250 -1.33 27.80 16.00
CA PHE A 250 -1.80 29.16 15.75
C PHE A 250 -3.23 29.15 15.22
N SER A 251 -3.97 30.24 15.46
CA SER A 251 -5.32 30.40 14.94
C SER A 251 -5.29 31.39 13.79
N PHE A 252 -5.62 30.95 12.57
CA PHE A 252 -5.77 31.84 11.42
C PHE A 252 -7.26 32.05 11.12
N SER A 253 -7.87 32.95 11.88
CA SER A 253 -9.31 33.24 11.77
C SER A 253 -9.65 34.18 10.62
N LYS A 254 -8.69 34.99 10.14
CA LYS A 254 -8.91 35.99 9.09
C LYS A 254 -8.59 35.43 7.71
N VAL A 255 -9.48 35.69 6.75
CA VAL A 255 -9.17 35.61 5.31
C VAL A 255 -9.19 37.05 4.82
N GLY A 256 -8.01 37.57 4.48
CA GLY A 256 -7.77 38.99 4.32
C GLY A 256 -7.62 39.42 2.86
N ALA A 257 -7.04 40.61 2.70
CA ALA A 257 -6.90 41.25 1.40
C ALA A 257 -5.96 40.48 0.47
N PHE A 258 -4.91 39.81 0.98
CA PHE A 258 -3.97 39.10 0.12
C PHE A 258 -4.62 37.89 -0.53
N PHE A 259 -5.36 37.08 0.25
CA PHE A 259 -6.12 35.96 -0.31
C PHE A 259 -7.19 36.43 -1.31
N ASN A 260 -8.02 37.39 -0.92
CA ASN A 260 -9.15 37.83 -1.73
C ASN A 260 -8.69 38.55 -3.01
N SER A 261 -7.65 39.38 -2.94
CA SER A 261 -7.07 40.04 -4.12
C SER A 261 -6.48 39.02 -5.09
N PHE A 262 -5.72 38.05 -4.57
CA PHE A 262 -5.17 36.99 -5.42
C PHE A 262 -6.28 36.16 -6.10
N TYR A 263 -7.30 35.76 -5.33
CA TYR A 263 -8.40 34.93 -5.82
C TYR A 263 -9.24 35.63 -6.90
N ASN A 264 -9.49 36.93 -6.75
CA ASN A 264 -10.33 37.68 -7.68
C ASN A 264 -9.58 38.25 -8.89
N ASN A 265 -8.32 38.68 -8.71
CA ASN A 265 -7.61 39.50 -9.70
C ASN A 265 -6.42 38.80 -10.36
N ASN A 266 -5.80 37.83 -9.70
CA ASN A 266 -4.56 37.18 -10.16
C ASN A 266 -4.74 35.71 -10.56
N LEU A 267 -5.93 35.13 -10.31
CA LEU A 267 -6.21 33.74 -10.62
C LEU A 267 -6.87 33.61 -12.00
N ASP A 268 -6.08 33.23 -13.00
CA ASP A 268 -6.51 33.15 -14.40
C ASP A 268 -7.46 31.96 -14.72
N PHE A 269 -7.88 31.18 -13.72
CA PHE A 269 -8.71 29.99 -13.90
C PHE A 269 -9.60 29.71 -12.69
N GLU A 270 -10.75 29.06 -12.92
CA GLU A 270 -11.61 28.64 -11.82
C GLU A 270 -11.05 27.42 -11.07
N LEU A 271 -11.10 27.49 -9.74
CA LEU A 271 -10.78 26.33 -8.90
C LEU A 271 -11.83 25.24 -9.05
N THR A 272 -11.37 23.99 -9.09
CA THR A 272 -12.24 22.81 -9.08
C THR A 272 -13.00 22.67 -7.76
N ASN A 273 -14.09 21.90 -7.74
CA ASN A 273 -14.83 21.67 -6.51
C ASN A 273 -13.98 20.93 -5.47
N ALA A 274 -13.17 19.96 -5.92
CA ALA A 274 -12.22 19.27 -5.06
C ALA A 274 -11.21 20.23 -4.41
N GLN A 275 -10.64 21.19 -5.17
CA GLN A 275 -9.74 22.21 -4.61
C GLN A 275 -10.45 23.09 -3.58
N LYS A 276 -11.68 23.54 -3.87
CA LYS A 276 -12.50 24.35 -2.94
C LYS A 276 -12.80 23.61 -1.64
N VAL A 277 -13.12 22.32 -1.69
CA VAL A 277 -13.36 21.48 -0.51
C VAL A 277 -12.09 21.39 0.34
N VAL A 278 -10.94 21.11 -0.26
CA VAL A 278 -9.66 21.03 0.46
C VAL A 278 -9.30 22.35 1.15
N ILE A 279 -9.50 23.50 0.48
CA ILE A 279 -9.23 24.81 1.10
C ILE A 279 -10.16 25.04 2.31
N LYS A 280 -11.43 24.62 2.22
CA LYS A 280 -12.36 24.69 3.36
C LYS A 280 -11.92 23.80 4.52
N GLU A 281 -11.41 22.60 4.25
CA GLU A 281 -10.85 21.70 5.27
C GLU A 281 -9.64 22.32 5.98
N ILE A 282 -8.69 22.89 5.20
CA ILE A 282 -7.51 23.59 5.74
C ILE A 282 -7.94 24.78 6.61
N ARG A 283 -8.91 25.59 6.14
CA ARG A 283 -9.43 26.73 6.89
C ARG A 283 -10.10 26.31 8.21
N LYS A 284 -10.81 25.18 8.21
CA LYS A 284 -11.41 24.62 9.43
C LYS A 284 -10.32 24.25 10.44
N ASP A 285 -9.24 23.62 9.99
CA ASP A 285 -8.11 23.28 10.86
C ASP A 285 -7.39 24.52 11.40
N PHE A 286 -7.15 25.51 10.55
CA PHE A 286 -6.59 26.81 10.94
C PHE A 286 -7.41 27.55 12.00
N SER A 287 -8.71 27.28 12.10
CA SER A 287 -9.58 27.89 13.11
C SER A 287 -9.69 27.05 14.40
N SER A 288 -9.10 25.86 14.45
CA SER A 288 -9.33 24.88 15.53
C SER A 288 -8.45 25.05 16.77
N ASN A 289 -7.56 26.05 16.78
CA ASN A 289 -6.52 26.28 17.82
C ASN A 289 -5.58 25.07 18.07
N ALA A 290 -5.69 24.02 17.25
CA ALA A 290 -4.80 22.86 17.24
C ALA A 290 -3.86 22.95 16.04
N GLN A 291 -2.68 22.33 16.15
CA GLN A 291 -1.78 22.26 15.01
C GLN A 291 -2.41 21.42 13.89
N MET A 292 -2.64 22.02 12.72
CA MET A 292 -2.93 21.26 11.50
C MET A 292 -1.73 20.37 11.14
N ASN A 293 -1.99 19.09 10.89
CA ASN A 293 -1.03 18.13 10.37
C ASN A 293 -1.70 17.29 9.28
N ARG A 294 -1.60 17.73 8.02
CA ARG A 294 -2.47 17.27 6.93
C ARG A 294 -1.68 16.79 5.72
N LEU A 295 -2.09 15.67 5.13
CA LEU A 295 -1.61 15.15 3.86
C LEU A 295 -2.57 15.56 2.74
N LEU A 296 -2.11 16.42 1.84
CA LEU A 296 -2.76 16.78 0.60
C LEU A 296 -2.31 15.85 -0.53
N GLN A 297 -3.23 15.01 -0.97
CA GLN A 297 -3.03 14.07 -2.05
C GLN A 297 -3.79 14.52 -3.30
N GLY A 298 -3.16 14.36 -4.45
CA GLY A 298 -3.83 14.58 -5.73
C GLY A 298 -2.94 14.14 -6.88
N ASP A 299 -3.54 13.88 -8.04
CA ASP A 299 -2.82 13.49 -9.24
C ASP A 299 -1.79 14.57 -9.66
N VAL A 300 -0.77 14.22 -10.43
CA VAL A 300 0.20 15.16 -11.00
C VAL A 300 -0.56 16.19 -11.82
N GLY A 301 -0.45 17.48 -11.47
CA GLY A 301 -1.17 18.56 -12.15
C GLY A 301 -2.64 18.74 -11.74
N SER A 302 -3.09 18.15 -10.64
CA SER A 302 -4.40 18.42 -10.01
C SER A 302 -4.50 19.80 -9.33
N GLY A 303 -3.44 20.61 -9.34
CA GLY A 303 -3.42 21.92 -8.69
C GLY A 303 -3.05 21.90 -7.20
N LYS A 304 -2.26 20.94 -6.72
CA LYS A 304 -1.75 20.94 -5.34
C LYS A 304 -1.02 22.23 -4.98
N THR A 305 -0.20 22.75 -5.89
CA THR A 305 0.56 24.00 -5.69
C THR A 305 -0.35 25.22 -5.50
N ILE A 306 -1.50 25.30 -6.16
CA ILE A 306 -2.41 26.44 -5.98
C ILE A 306 -3.09 26.39 -4.60
N VAL A 307 -3.46 25.20 -4.14
CA VAL A 307 -3.99 25.01 -2.77
C VAL A 307 -2.94 25.36 -1.71
N ALA A 308 -1.68 24.97 -1.92
CA ALA A 308 -0.58 25.35 -1.05
C ALA A 308 -0.36 26.87 -1.00
N LEU A 309 -0.35 27.54 -2.16
CA LEU A 309 -0.20 28.98 -2.24
C LEU A 309 -1.34 29.72 -1.51
N LEU A 310 -2.59 29.33 -1.76
CA LEU A 310 -3.76 29.90 -1.08
C LEU A 310 -3.70 29.71 0.44
N SER A 311 -3.16 28.57 0.90
CA SER A 311 -2.93 28.32 2.33
C SER A 311 -1.86 29.25 2.92
N CYS A 312 -0.78 29.52 2.18
CA CYS A 312 0.24 30.51 2.57
C CYS A 312 -0.36 31.92 2.69
N LEU A 313 -1.23 32.33 1.76
CA LEU A 313 -1.87 33.65 1.80
C LEU A 313 -2.75 33.82 3.03
N ILE A 314 -3.49 32.79 3.44
CA ILE A 314 -4.27 32.82 4.69
C ILE A 314 -3.34 33.02 5.90
N ALA A 315 -2.19 32.35 5.97
CA ALA A 315 -1.23 32.55 7.05
C ALA A 315 -0.69 34.00 7.08
N ILE A 316 -0.40 34.57 5.90
CA ILE A 316 0.10 35.94 5.75
C ILE A 316 -0.96 36.97 6.16
N ASP A 317 -2.23 36.77 5.81
CA ASP A 317 -3.35 37.62 6.25
C ASP A 317 -3.51 37.65 7.78
N ASN A 318 -2.93 36.68 8.50
CA ASN A 318 -2.89 36.63 9.96
C ASN A 318 -1.53 37.05 10.54
N SER A 319 -0.68 37.70 9.76
CA SER A 319 0.66 38.19 10.14
C SER A 319 1.68 37.10 10.47
N TYR A 320 1.55 35.93 9.84
CA TYR A 320 2.53 34.84 9.95
C TYR A 320 3.32 34.65 8.65
N GLN A 321 4.54 34.12 8.80
CA GLN A 321 5.39 33.70 7.69
C GLN A 321 5.07 32.27 7.29
N SER A 322 5.28 31.94 6.02
CA SER A 322 5.12 30.59 5.49
C SER A 322 6.42 30.05 4.89
N SER A 323 6.60 28.73 4.90
CA SER A 323 7.71 28.08 4.20
C SER A 323 7.24 26.95 3.27
N ILE A 324 7.95 26.76 2.16
CA ILE A 324 7.73 25.65 1.21
C ILE A 324 9.05 24.93 1.02
N ILE A 325 9.08 23.65 1.37
CA ILE A 325 10.25 22.79 1.28
C ILE A 325 10.07 21.82 0.13
N ALA A 326 11.02 21.82 -0.79
CA ALA A 326 11.08 20.92 -1.93
C ALA A 326 12.30 19.97 -1.82
N PRO A 327 12.23 18.75 -2.39
CA PRO A 327 13.30 17.76 -2.24
C PRO A 327 14.58 18.08 -3.03
N THR A 328 14.50 18.98 -4.01
CA THR A 328 15.62 19.32 -4.89
C THR A 328 15.64 20.82 -5.17
N GLU A 329 16.81 21.36 -5.47
CA GLU A 329 16.97 22.78 -5.81
C GLU A 329 16.18 23.17 -7.05
N ILE A 330 16.10 22.29 -8.05
CA ILE A 330 15.32 22.51 -9.27
C ILE A 330 13.83 22.72 -8.96
N LEU A 331 13.26 21.87 -8.10
CA LEU A 331 11.87 22.01 -7.66
C LEU A 331 11.66 23.27 -6.81
N ALA A 332 12.60 23.59 -5.92
CA ALA A 332 12.54 24.82 -5.12
C ALA A 332 12.54 26.07 -6.02
N GLN A 333 13.42 26.10 -7.04
CA GLN A 333 13.49 27.19 -8.01
C GLN A 333 12.20 27.30 -8.84
N GLN A 334 11.62 26.18 -9.23
CA GLN A 334 10.36 26.16 -9.97
C GLN A 334 9.21 26.72 -9.14
N HIS A 335 9.08 26.30 -7.88
CA HIS A 335 8.09 26.85 -6.95
C HIS A 335 8.33 28.35 -6.75
N TYR A 336 9.58 28.76 -6.54
CA TYR A 336 9.94 30.18 -6.38
C TYR A 336 9.53 31.01 -7.59
N ASN A 337 9.91 30.61 -8.80
CA ASN A 337 9.56 31.35 -10.01
C ASN A 337 8.03 31.37 -10.24
N SER A 338 7.36 30.23 -10.08
CA SER A 338 5.92 30.12 -10.30
C SER A 338 5.13 30.98 -9.32
N ILE A 339 5.47 30.93 -8.03
CA ILE A 339 4.77 31.66 -6.97
C ILE A 339 5.07 33.15 -7.07
N THR A 340 6.32 33.53 -7.34
CA THR A 340 6.71 34.95 -7.51
C THR A 340 5.96 35.56 -8.69
N ASN A 341 5.86 34.85 -9.82
CA ASN A 341 5.11 35.32 -10.98
C ASN A 341 3.60 35.41 -10.72
N SER A 342 3.04 34.47 -9.95
CA SER A 342 1.59 34.47 -9.65
C SER A 342 1.21 35.62 -8.71
N LEU A 343 2.12 36.02 -7.82
CA LEU A 343 1.89 37.07 -6.82
C LEU A 343 2.33 38.48 -7.28
N ILE A 344 2.58 38.68 -8.58
CA ILE A 344 2.89 40.01 -9.13
C ILE A 344 1.74 40.98 -8.81
N GLY A 345 2.07 42.18 -8.31
CA GLY A 345 1.08 43.18 -7.90
C GLY A 345 0.64 43.08 -6.44
N LEU A 346 1.01 42.01 -5.73
CA LEU A 346 0.87 41.92 -4.28
C LEU A 346 2.20 42.31 -3.64
N ASN A 347 2.18 43.26 -2.69
CA ASN A 347 3.38 43.71 -1.96
C ASN A 347 3.90 42.66 -0.97
N LEU A 348 4.29 41.49 -1.48
CA LEU A 348 4.77 40.33 -0.73
C LEU A 348 6.23 40.03 -1.11
N LYS A 349 7.08 39.87 -0.10
CA LYS A 349 8.49 39.54 -0.28
C LYS A 349 8.69 38.02 -0.20
N ILE A 350 9.06 37.43 -1.33
CA ILE A 350 9.33 35.99 -1.47
C ILE A 350 10.83 35.80 -1.67
N LYS A 351 11.42 34.82 -1.00
CA LYS A 351 12.85 34.48 -1.14
C LYS A 351 13.07 32.98 -1.28
N ILE A 352 14.21 32.61 -1.85
CA ILE A 352 14.64 31.22 -2.00
C ILE A 352 15.90 30.93 -1.17
N LEU A 353 15.98 29.74 -0.56
CA LEU A 353 17.15 29.23 0.14
C LEU A 353 17.49 27.80 -0.33
N THR A 354 18.64 27.65 -0.99
CA THR A 354 19.17 26.39 -1.50
C THR A 354 20.60 26.15 -0.98
N GLY A 355 21.16 24.96 -1.25
CA GLY A 355 22.56 24.66 -0.92
C GLY A 355 23.51 25.60 -1.67
N SER A 356 23.15 25.96 -2.90
CA SER A 356 23.85 26.88 -3.79
C SER A 356 23.79 28.37 -3.42
N THR A 357 22.95 28.80 -2.46
CA THR A 357 22.86 30.22 -2.06
C THR A 357 24.14 30.72 -1.40
N THR A 358 24.68 31.86 -1.86
CA THR A 358 25.98 32.39 -1.38
C THR A 358 25.91 32.88 0.06
N LYS A 359 27.06 32.94 0.75
CA LYS A 359 27.12 33.38 2.16
C LYS A 359 26.58 34.81 2.35
N LYS A 360 26.93 35.74 1.46
CA LYS A 360 26.46 37.13 1.51
C LYS A 360 24.93 37.22 1.41
N GLU A 361 24.34 36.47 0.48
CA GLU A 361 22.88 36.41 0.31
C GLU A 361 22.19 35.76 1.51
N ARG A 362 22.77 34.68 2.06
CA ARG A 362 22.28 34.02 3.27
C ARG A 362 22.25 34.98 4.47
N ASP A 363 23.30 35.77 4.66
CA ASP A 363 23.38 36.71 5.79
C ASP A 363 22.28 37.80 5.71
N VAL A 364 22.00 38.31 4.51
CA VAL A 364 20.89 39.26 4.28
C VAL A 364 19.54 38.56 4.49
N LEU A 365 19.37 37.37 3.92
CA LEU A 365 18.14 36.58 4.03
C LEU A 365 17.81 36.27 5.48
N PHE A 366 18.78 35.85 6.29
CA PHE A 366 18.57 35.52 7.70
C PHE A 366 18.16 36.74 8.53
N LYS A 367 18.76 37.91 8.26
CA LYS A 367 18.35 39.17 8.90
C LYS A 367 16.90 39.52 8.56
N ASP A 368 16.55 39.50 7.27
CA ASP A 368 15.20 39.80 6.81
C ASP A 368 14.16 38.79 7.34
N LEU A 369 14.54 37.51 7.41
CA LEU A 369 13.67 36.44 7.90
C LEU A 369 13.35 36.62 9.38
N LYS A 370 14.37 36.94 10.18
CA LYS A 370 14.24 37.18 11.63
C LYS A 370 13.46 38.46 11.95
N ASN A 371 13.56 39.48 11.09
CA ASN A 371 12.82 40.74 11.25
C ASN A 371 11.37 40.65 10.73
N GLY A 372 11.01 39.56 10.03
CA GLY A 372 9.68 39.36 9.47
C GLY A 372 9.48 40.05 8.11
N GLY A 373 10.55 40.50 7.46
CA GLY A 373 10.49 41.14 6.16
C GLY A 373 10.18 40.16 5.02
N ILE A 374 10.40 38.86 5.21
CA ILE A 374 10.09 37.81 4.22
C ILE A 374 8.75 37.17 4.57
N ASN A 375 7.79 37.16 3.65
CA ASN A 375 6.47 36.54 3.84
C ASN A 375 6.49 35.03 3.54
N ILE A 376 7.16 34.64 2.45
CA ILE A 376 7.27 33.24 2.00
C ILE A 376 8.74 32.89 1.75
N LEU A 377 9.23 31.84 2.42
CA LEU A 377 10.55 31.25 2.17
C LEU A 377 10.41 29.91 1.46
N ILE A 378 10.95 29.80 0.25
CA ILE A 378 10.95 28.57 -0.54
C ILE A 378 12.35 27.98 -0.52
N GLY A 379 12.51 26.66 -0.43
CA GLY A 379 13.86 26.11 -0.36
C GLY A 379 13.92 24.61 -0.26
N THR A 380 15.14 24.11 -0.03
CA THR A 380 15.39 22.69 0.19
C THR A 380 15.53 22.38 1.68
N HIS A 381 16.12 21.23 2.02
CA HIS A 381 16.48 20.88 3.40
C HIS A 381 17.34 21.95 4.11
N ALA A 382 17.94 22.90 3.39
CA ALA A 382 18.63 24.06 3.94
C ALA A 382 17.74 24.90 4.90
N ILE A 383 16.42 24.94 4.69
CA ILE A 383 15.47 25.63 5.60
C ILE A 383 15.48 25.00 7.02
N LEU A 384 15.84 23.72 7.12
CA LEU A 384 15.86 22.98 8.38
C LEU A 384 17.14 23.21 9.21
N GLU A 385 18.13 23.91 8.66
CA GLU A 385 19.37 24.24 9.38
C GLU A 385 19.07 25.13 10.59
N GLU A 386 19.79 24.93 11.70
CA GLU A 386 19.52 25.65 12.97
C GLU A 386 19.62 27.18 12.83
N LYS A 387 20.52 27.67 11.97
CA LYS A 387 20.74 29.11 11.71
C LYS A 387 19.54 29.83 11.09
N VAL A 388 18.61 29.10 10.47
CA VAL A 388 17.41 29.67 9.83
C VAL A 388 16.37 29.96 10.90
N VAL A 389 16.26 31.22 11.32
CA VAL A 389 15.32 31.66 12.36
C VAL A 389 14.25 32.57 11.76
N PHE A 390 12.99 32.18 11.91
CA PHE A 390 11.84 32.98 11.51
C PHE A 390 11.43 33.93 12.63
N LYS A 391 10.80 35.05 12.30
CA LYS A 391 10.11 35.88 13.29
C LYS A 391 8.90 35.15 13.85
N ASN A 392 8.05 34.65 12.94
CA ASN A 392 6.82 33.96 13.31
C ASN A 392 6.37 33.02 12.19
N LEU A 393 6.98 31.82 12.13
CA LEU A 393 6.57 30.78 11.17
C LEU A 393 5.23 30.19 11.61
N GLY A 394 4.20 30.36 10.77
CA GLY A 394 2.85 29.86 11.03
C GLY A 394 2.46 28.63 10.23
N LEU A 395 2.99 28.48 9.01
CA LEU A 395 2.71 27.36 8.11
C LEU A 395 3.99 26.85 7.45
N ALA A 396 4.20 25.54 7.45
CA ALA A 396 5.25 24.88 6.69
C ALA A 396 4.66 23.83 5.76
N ILE A 397 4.99 23.95 4.47
CA ILE A 397 4.54 23.07 3.42
C ILE A 397 5.70 22.19 2.96
N ILE A 398 5.49 20.88 2.86
CA ILE A 398 6.50 19.92 2.42
C ILE A 398 6.00 19.25 1.14
N ASP A 399 6.72 19.40 0.03
CA ASP A 399 6.41 18.75 -1.24
C ASP A 399 7.21 17.44 -1.42
N GLU A 400 6.59 16.44 -2.04
CA GLU A 400 7.13 15.09 -2.26
C GLU A 400 7.72 14.43 -0.99
N GLN A 401 6.83 14.22 0.00
CA GLN A 401 7.18 13.73 1.34
C GLN A 401 8.10 12.51 1.38
N HIS A 402 7.99 11.57 0.43
CA HIS A 402 8.68 10.28 0.50
C HIS A 402 10.21 10.38 0.56
N ARG A 403 10.78 11.55 0.26
CA ARG A 403 12.23 11.82 0.37
C ARG A 403 12.65 12.43 1.72
N PHE A 404 11.71 12.83 2.57
CA PHE A 404 11.96 13.48 3.86
C PHE A 404 11.56 12.57 5.03
N GLY A 405 12.53 12.22 5.87
CA GLY A 405 12.31 11.36 7.04
C GLY A 405 11.49 12.03 8.14
N VAL A 406 10.88 11.22 9.03
CA VAL A 406 10.07 11.70 10.17
C VAL A 406 10.84 12.69 11.06
N ALA A 407 12.14 12.43 11.30
CA ALA A 407 13.01 13.27 12.13
C ALA A 407 13.32 14.66 11.53
N GLN A 408 13.18 14.83 10.22
CA GLN A 408 13.36 16.13 9.58
C GLN A 408 12.14 17.03 9.81
N ARG A 409 10.94 16.45 9.93
CA ARG A 409 9.68 17.18 10.20
C ARG A 409 9.66 17.80 11.60
N SER A 410 10.15 17.06 12.61
CA SER A 410 10.18 17.56 14.00
C SER A 410 11.09 18.78 14.18
N LYS A 411 12.06 19.00 13.28
CA LYS A 411 12.89 20.22 13.28
C LYS A 411 12.08 21.48 12.97
N LEU A 412 11.03 21.40 12.16
CA LEU A 412 10.14 22.54 11.87
C LEU A 412 9.30 22.93 13.07
N TRP A 413 8.93 21.97 13.92
CA TRP A 413 8.18 22.25 15.13
C TRP A 413 8.95 23.15 16.09
N LYS A 414 10.28 23.05 16.08
CA LYS A 414 11.18 23.86 16.93
C LYS A 414 11.48 25.25 16.36
N LYS A 415 10.99 25.59 15.16
CA LYS A 415 11.24 26.89 14.53
C LYS A 415 10.36 28.02 15.08
N ASN A 416 9.42 27.71 15.97
CA ASN A 416 8.60 28.68 16.67
C ASN A 416 8.23 28.12 18.06
N ILE A 417 7.82 28.98 18.99
CA ILE A 417 7.44 28.60 20.37
C ILE A 417 6.23 27.66 20.34
N THR A 418 5.24 28.01 19.52
CA THR A 418 4.09 27.15 19.21
C THR A 418 4.35 26.50 17.85
N PRO A 419 4.11 25.19 17.69
CA PRO A 419 4.46 24.50 16.46
C PRO A 419 3.63 25.04 15.27
N PRO A 420 4.27 25.34 14.11
CA PRO A 420 3.57 25.79 12.92
C PRO A 420 2.66 24.69 12.36
N HIS A 421 1.61 25.09 11.65
CA HIS A 421 0.80 24.17 10.87
C HIS A 421 1.64 23.47 9.80
N ILE A 422 1.39 22.18 9.59
CA ILE A 422 2.11 21.34 8.62
C ILE A 422 1.14 20.88 7.55
N LEU A 423 1.45 21.22 6.30
CA LEU A 423 0.78 20.69 5.11
C LEU A 423 1.79 19.89 4.30
N VAL A 424 1.49 18.62 4.06
CA VAL A 424 2.36 17.75 3.28
C VAL A 424 1.69 17.43 1.96
N MET A 425 2.42 17.48 0.86
CA MET A 425 1.92 17.18 -0.48
C MET A 425 2.61 15.96 -1.06
N THR A 426 1.83 15.14 -1.77
CA THR A 426 2.38 14.05 -2.59
C THR A 426 1.75 14.04 -3.97
N ALA A 427 2.57 13.82 -5.00
CA ALA A 427 2.08 13.64 -6.36
C ALA A 427 1.75 12.19 -6.70
N THR A 428 2.24 11.22 -5.92
CA THR A 428 1.85 9.81 -6.04
C THR A 428 0.54 9.59 -5.29
N PRO A 429 -0.55 9.23 -5.98
CA PRO A 429 -1.75 8.84 -5.28
C PRO A 429 -1.43 7.59 -4.46
N ILE A 430 -1.62 7.65 -3.15
CA ILE A 430 -1.58 6.51 -2.25
C ILE A 430 -3.01 5.97 -2.15
N PRO A 431 -3.25 4.64 -2.22
CA PRO A 431 -4.60 4.12 -1.99
C PRO A 431 -5.13 4.63 -0.66
N ARG A 432 -6.35 5.16 -0.66
CA ARG A 432 -6.94 5.80 0.52
C ARG A 432 -6.89 4.89 1.75
N THR A 433 -7.11 3.60 1.55
CA THR A 433 -7.01 2.55 2.59
C THR A 433 -5.61 2.47 3.18
N LEU A 434 -4.56 2.47 2.36
CA LEU A 434 -3.17 2.46 2.82
C LEU A 434 -2.82 3.77 3.54
N ALA A 435 -3.20 4.92 2.97
CA ALA A 435 -2.94 6.21 3.59
C ALA A 435 -3.57 6.32 4.99
N MET A 436 -4.79 5.79 5.15
CA MET A 436 -5.52 5.76 6.41
C MET A 436 -4.94 4.82 7.47
N SER A 437 -4.21 3.78 7.06
CA SER A 437 -3.59 2.84 8.00
C SER A 437 -2.15 3.22 8.34
N VAL A 438 -1.39 3.74 7.37
CA VAL A 438 0.04 4.04 7.51
C VAL A 438 0.27 5.44 8.08
N TYR A 439 -0.48 6.43 7.59
CA TYR A 439 -0.35 7.83 7.98
C TYR A 439 -1.52 8.24 8.87
N GLY A 440 -1.96 7.35 9.76
CA GLY A 440 -3.11 7.57 10.64
C GLY A 440 -2.96 8.78 11.59
N ASP A 441 -1.75 9.34 11.72
CA ASP A 441 -1.44 10.59 12.41
C ASP A 441 -1.70 11.86 11.59
N LEU A 442 -2.01 11.73 10.30
CA LEU A 442 -2.29 12.83 9.37
C LEU A 442 -3.79 12.86 9.00
N ASP A 443 -4.37 14.05 9.03
CA ASP A 443 -5.65 14.30 8.36
C ASP A 443 -5.43 14.26 6.83
N ILE A 444 -6.27 13.57 6.07
CA ILE A 444 -6.06 13.34 4.62
C ILE A 444 -7.07 14.17 3.82
N SER A 445 -6.55 14.96 2.89
CA SER A 445 -7.32 15.70 1.87
C SER A 445 -7.02 15.14 0.49
N ILE A 446 -8.04 14.98 -0.35
CA ILE A 446 -7.91 14.39 -1.69
C ILE A 446 -8.42 15.37 -2.74
N ILE A 447 -7.59 15.67 -3.73
CA ILE A 447 -7.98 16.33 -4.97
C ILE A 447 -8.13 15.25 -6.05
N ASN A 448 -9.37 14.85 -6.31
CA ASN A 448 -9.76 13.83 -7.30
C ASN A 448 -10.21 14.42 -8.66
N GLU A 449 -10.20 15.74 -8.80
CA GLU A 449 -10.58 16.44 -10.03
C GLU A 449 -9.34 17.06 -10.69
N LEU A 450 -9.28 17.00 -12.02
CA LEU A 450 -8.27 17.71 -12.81
C LEU A 450 -8.80 19.11 -13.20
N PRO A 451 -7.92 20.13 -13.30
CA PRO A 451 -8.32 21.46 -13.74
C PRO A 451 -8.95 21.45 -15.15
N PRO A 452 -9.91 22.35 -15.43
CA PRO A 452 -10.52 22.47 -16.74
C PRO A 452 -9.47 22.79 -17.83
N GLY A 453 -9.66 22.25 -19.03
CA GLY A 453 -8.75 22.45 -20.18
C GLY A 453 -7.64 21.41 -20.35
N ARG A 454 -7.41 20.53 -19.36
CA ARG A 454 -6.40 19.46 -19.50
C ARG A 454 -6.96 18.27 -20.27
N LYS A 455 -6.35 17.94 -21.41
CA LYS A 455 -6.71 16.77 -22.22
C LYS A 455 -6.05 15.49 -21.66
N PRO A 456 -6.75 14.35 -21.66
CA PRO A 456 -6.18 13.08 -21.23
C PRO A 456 -5.04 12.66 -22.15
N ILE A 457 -4.00 12.07 -21.56
CA ILE A 457 -2.86 11.55 -22.31
C ILE A 457 -3.28 10.25 -22.98
N LYS A 458 -2.97 10.11 -24.27
CA LYS A 458 -3.18 8.85 -25.00
C LYS A 458 -2.00 7.91 -24.72
N THR A 459 -2.21 6.95 -23.84
CA THR A 459 -1.19 5.95 -23.51
C THR A 459 -1.36 4.71 -24.38
N VAL A 460 -0.30 4.30 -25.08
CA VAL A 460 -0.30 3.13 -25.97
C VAL A 460 0.88 2.21 -25.65
N HIS A 461 0.65 0.91 -25.78
CA HIS A 461 1.69 -0.11 -25.67
C HIS A 461 2.18 -0.53 -27.06
N ARG A 462 3.49 -0.61 -27.23
CA ARG A 462 4.16 -1.06 -28.46
C ARG A 462 5.30 -2.01 -28.11
N THR A 463 5.56 -2.95 -29.00
CA THR A 463 6.68 -3.89 -28.90
C THR A 463 7.83 -3.45 -29.79
N ASP A 464 9.04 -3.94 -29.53
CA ASP A 464 10.25 -3.61 -30.32
C ASP A 464 10.07 -3.81 -31.83
N LYS A 465 9.27 -4.79 -32.28
CA LYS A 465 8.94 -5.00 -33.71
C LYS A 465 8.29 -3.77 -34.38
N LYS A 466 7.60 -2.91 -33.62
CA LYS A 466 6.93 -1.70 -34.13
C LYS A 466 7.77 -0.43 -33.96
N ARG A 467 9.05 -0.54 -33.59
CA ARG A 467 9.96 0.60 -33.31
C ARG A 467 10.06 1.58 -34.48
N LEU A 468 10.18 1.09 -35.72
CA LEU A 468 10.23 1.94 -36.93
C LEU A 468 8.95 2.79 -37.11
N GLN A 469 7.78 2.25 -36.77
CA GLN A 469 6.52 3.00 -36.82
C GLN A 469 6.49 4.09 -35.74
N VAL A 470 7.03 3.81 -34.56
CA VAL A 470 7.18 4.79 -33.48
C VAL A 470 8.11 5.91 -33.92
N PHE A 471 9.27 5.60 -34.52
CA PHE A 471 10.19 6.63 -35.02
C PHE A 471 9.59 7.51 -36.11
N LYS A 472 8.82 6.95 -37.03
CA LYS A 472 8.06 7.75 -38.01
C LYS A 472 7.10 8.72 -37.30
N PHE A 473 6.35 8.24 -36.32
CA PHE A 473 5.45 9.07 -35.52
C PHE A 473 6.19 10.19 -34.77
N LEU A 474 7.38 9.92 -34.21
CA LEU A 474 8.19 10.95 -33.58
C LEU A 474 8.63 12.04 -34.56
N LYS A 475 9.10 11.66 -35.75
CA LYS A 475 9.50 12.61 -36.80
C LYS A 475 8.33 13.53 -37.19
N ASP A 476 7.12 12.98 -37.29
CA ASP A 476 5.91 13.76 -37.59
C ASP A 476 5.50 14.71 -36.46
N GLU A 477 5.75 14.33 -35.20
CA GLU A 477 5.48 15.17 -34.04
C GLU A 477 6.52 16.30 -33.91
N ILE A 478 7.80 16.04 -34.17
CA ILE A 478 8.85 17.07 -34.21
C ILE A 478 8.56 18.09 -35.31
N LYS A 479 8.12 17.66 -36.50
CA LYS A 479 7.71 18.56 -37.60
C LYS A 479 6.60 19.54 -37.20
N LYS A 480 5.76 19.19 -36.21
CA LYS A 480 4.73 20.07 -35.65
C LYS A 480 5.28 21.02 -34.57
N GLY A 481 6.60 21.13 -34.45
CA GLY A 481 7.30 21.94 -33.44
C GLY A 481 7.19 21.39 -32.02
N ARG A 482 7.01 20.07 -31.85
CA ARG A 482 6.85 19.43 -30.53
C ARG A 482 8.15 18.78 -30.07
N GLN A 483 8.28 18.62 -28.76
CA GLN A 483 9.44 17.99 -28.15
C GLN A 483 9.10 16.62 -27.55
N ILE A 484 10.10 15.75 -27.46
CA ILE A 484 9.95 14.34 -27.09
C ILE A 484 10.87 13.98 -25.93
N TYR A 485 10.34 13.24 -24.96
CA TYR A 485 11.11 12.55 -23.93
C TYR A 485 11.29 11.07 -24.28
N ILE A 486 12.50 10.55 -24.10
CA ILE A 486 12.82 9.12 -24.21
C ILE A 486 13.51 8.68 -22.93
N VAL A 487 12.85 7.81 -22.16
CA VAL A 487 13.30 7.42 -20.82
C VAL A 487 13.72 5.95 -20.80
N TYR A 488 14.96 5.70 -20.39
CA TYR A 488 15.53 4.38 -20.18
C TYR A 488 15.55 4.00 -18.69
N PRO A 489 15.33 2.72 -18.34
CA PRO A 489 15.39 2.27 -16.96
C PRO A 489 16.82 2.31 -16.41
N LEU A 490 16.95 2.53 -15.10
CA LEU A 490 18.18 2.23 -14.36
C LEU A 490 18.11 0.78 -13.84
N ILE A 491 19.20 0.02 -13.94
CA ILE A 491 19.36 -1.30 -13.34
C ILE A 491 20.22 -1.14 -12.08
N GLU A 492 19.56 -1.05 -10.92
CA GLU A 492 20.22 -0.77 -9.62
C GLU A 492 21.35 -1.77 -9.26
N GLU A 493 21.35 -2.97 -9.83
CA GLU A 493 22.31 -4.04 -9.52
C GLU A 493 23.67 -3.91 -10.25
N SER A 494 23.80 -3.08 -11.30
CA SER A 494 25.08 -2.98 -12.04
C SER A 494 25.37 -1.60 -12.65
N LYS A 495 26.03 -0.77 -11.84
CA LYS A 495 26.48 0.60 -12.18
C LYS A 495 27.25 0.74 -13.50
N LYS A 496 27.87 -0.31 -14.05
CA LYS A 496 28.55 -0.25 -15.36
C LYS A 496 27.62 -0.52 -16.55
N MET A 497 26.58 -1.35 -16.39
CA MET A 497 25.64 -1.64 -17.48
C MET A 497 24.67 -0.48 -17.71
N ASP A 498 24.28 0.28 -16.69
CA ASP A 498 23.34 1.41 -16.81
C ASP A 498 23.79 2.51 -17.78
N TYR A 499 25.07 2.84 -17.72
CA TYR A 499 25.65 3.86 -18.60
C TYR A 499 25.71 3.34 -20.04
N LYS A 500 26.00 2.05 -20.21
CA LYS A 500 26.04 1.40 -21.50
C LYS A 500 24.65 1.35 -22.14
N ASP A 501 23.62 0.94 -21.41
CA ASP A 501 22.25 0.88 -21.95
C ASP A 501 21.72 2.27 -22.37
N LEU A 502 22.01 3.32 -21.61
CA LEU A 502 21.64 4.70 -21.98
C LEU A 502 22.45 5.17 -23.20
N MET A 503 23.77 4.95 -23.21
CA MET A 503 24.61 5.40 -24.33
C MET A 503 24.34 4.62 -25.61
N ASP A 504 24.17 3.30 -25.53
CA ASP A 504 23.74 2.45 -26.64
C ASP A 504 22.35 2.91 -27.16
N GLY A 505 21.46 3.31 -26.24
CA GLY A 505 20.18 3.93 -26.54
C GLY A 505 20.32 5.27 -27.26
N TYR A 506 21.18 6.15 -26.74
CA TYR A 506 21.47 7.46 -27.33
C TYR A 506 22.07 7.32 -28.74
N GLU A 507 23.08 6.48 -28.91
CA GLU A 507 23.69 6.16 -30.23
C GLU A 507 22.66 5.57 -31.20
N SER A 508 21.71 4.77 -30.69
CA SER A 508 20.60 4.28 -31.53
C SER A 508 19.65 5.40 -31.97
N ILE A 509 19.40 6.41 -31.12
CA ILE A 509 18.56 7.55 -31.47
C ILE A 509 19.32 8.48 -32.43
N GLU A 510 20.61 8.74 -32.19
CA GLU A 510 21.47 9.57 -33.03
C GLU A 510 21.55 9.02 -34.46
N ARG A 511 21.66 7.69 -34.63
CA ARG A 511 21.64 7.04 -35.95
C ARG A 511 20.34 7.26 -36.72
N GLU A 512 19.19 7.25 -36.03
CA GLU A 512 17.87 7.40 -36.66
C GLU A 512 17.44 8.87 -36.82
N PHE A 513 17.95 9.75 -35.96
CA PHE A 513 17.73 11.18 -35.90
C PHE A 513 19.07 11.92 -36.03
N PRO A 514 19.58 12.09 -37.27
CA PRO A 514 20.88 12.71 -37.50
C PRO A 514 20.97 14.12 -36.91
N ILE A 515 22.11 14.42 -36.27
CA ILE A 515 22.35 15.68 -35.53
C ILE A 515 22.20 16.92 -36.42
N ASP A 516 22.50 16.77 -37.71
CA ASP A 516 22.36 17.83 -38.72
C ASP A 516 20.92 18.34 -38.87
N LYS A 517 19.93 17.53 -38.47
CA LYS A 517 18.50 17.84 -38.57
C LYS A 517 17.78 17.87 -37.21
N TYR A 518 18.33 17.19 -36.21
CA TYR A 518 17.69 17.02 -34.91
C TYR A 518 18.71 17.22 -33.79
N GLN A 519 18.42 18.12 -32.87
CA GLN A 519 19.25 18.37 -31.70
C GLN A 519 18.76 17.50 -30.54
N ILE A 520 19.66 16.67 -30.01
CA ILE A 520 19.37 15.69 -28.95
C ILE A 520 20.10 16.13 -27.67
N SER A 521 19.40 16.10 -26.55
CA SER A 521 19.94 16.32 -25.20
C SER A 521 20.00 15.00 -24.44
N ILE A 522 20.96 14.87 -23.53
CA ILE A 522 21.12 13.70 -22.66
C ILE A 522 20.99 14.15 -21.20
N LEU A 523 20.27 13.38 -20.39
CA LEU A 523 20.18 13.62 -18.96
C LEU A 523 20.25 12.34 -18.12
N HIS A 524 21.31 12.19 -17.32
CA HIS A 524 21.47 11.04 -16.44
C HIS A 524 21.97 11.43 -15.04
N GLY A 525 21.83 10.51 -14.08
CA GLY A 525 22.03 10.80 -12.66
C GLY A 525 23.46 11.21 -12.29
N ARG A 526 24.45 10.81 -13.09
CA ARG A 526 25.88 11.09 -12.85
C ARG A 526 26.38 12.43 -13.38
N MET A 527 25.61 13.11 -14.24
CA MET A 527 26.02 14.43 -14.73
C MET A 527 26.16 15.40 -13.55
N LYS A 528 27.11 16.34 -13.66
CA LYS A 528 27.24 17.42 -12.69
C LYS A 528 25.95 18.25 -12.71
N THR A 529 25.65 18.88 -11.58
CA THR A 529 24.42 19.67 -11.44
C THR A 529 24.36 20.79 -12.48
N GLU A 530 25.50 21.42 -12.77
CA GLU A 530 25.67 22.46 -13.79
C GLU A 530 25.31 21.94 -15.19
N ASP A 531 25.86 20.79 -15.59
CA ASP A 531 25.57 20.15 -16.89
C ASP A 531 24.09 19.77 -17.01
N LYS A 532 23.47 19.25 -15.94
CA LYS A 532 22.04 18.93 -15.92
C LYS A 532 21.19 20.17 -16.14
N THR A 533 21.53 21.27 -15.47
CA THR A 533 20.81 22.54 -15.64
C THR A 533 21.00 23.12 -17.03
N TYR A 534 22.19 22.99 -17.61
CA TYR A 534 22.50 23.43 -18.96
C TYR A 534 21.65 22.68 -19.99
N GLU A 535 21.71 21.34 -20.02
CA GLU A 535 20.94 20.52 -20.96
C GLU A 535 19.41 20.68 -20.76
N MET A 536 18.96 20.84 -19.52
CA MET A 536 17.56 21.11 -19.23
C MET A 536 17.11 22.48 -19.77
N ASN A 537 17.95 23.50 -19.69
CA ASN A 537 17.64 24.83 -20.23
C ASN A 537 17.58 24.81 -21.76
N ARG A 538 18.53 24.13 -22.43
CA ARG A 538 18.51 23.95 -23.89
C ARG A 538 17.20 23.31 -24.35
N PHE A 539 16.79 22.24 -23.67
CA PHE A 539 15.53 21.59 -23.98
C PHE A 539 14.32 22.46 -23.62
N LYS A 540 14.32 23.18 -22.49
CA LYS A 540 13.23 24.10 -22.14
C LYS A 540 13.05 25.23 -23.17
N ASN A 541 14.15 25.73 -23.73
CA ASN A 541 14.17 26.81 -24.72
C ASN A 541 13.80 26.31 -26.14
N GLY A 542 13.68 25.00 -26.34
CA GLY A 542 13.38 24.42 -27.67
C GLY A 542 14.60 24.25 -28.57
N GLU A 543 15.81 24.46 -28.07
CA GLU A 543 17.06 24.29 -28.80
C GLU A 543 17.29 22.80 -29.15
N THR A 544 16.86 21.89 -28.26
CA THR A 544 16.85 20.45 -28.49
C THR A 544 15.42 19.93 -28.61
N GLN A 545 15.16 19.05 -29.58
CA GLN A 545 13.82 18.49 -29.82
C GLN A 545 13.60 17.17 -29.09
N ILE A 546 14.68 16.44 -28.79
CA ILE A 546 14.63 15.15 -28.12
C ILE A 546 15.49 15.22 -26.85
N MET A 547 14.95 14.68 -25.75
CA MET A 547 15.70 14.46 -24.52
C MET A 547 15.73 12.97 -24.19
N VAL A 548 16.93 12.39 -24.20
CA VAL A 548 17.19 11.01 -23.79
C VAL A 548 17.61 11.03 -22.33
N SER A 549 16.93 10.29 -21.47
CA SER A 549 17.23 10.31 -20.04
C SER A 549 17.04 8.99 -19.32
N THR A 550 17.53 8.92 -18.09
CA THR A 550 17.10 7.92 -17.12
C THR A 550 15.91 8.41 -16.29
N THR A 551 15.52 7.69 -15.23
CA THR A 551 14.47 8.07 -14.27
C THR A 551 14.67 9.43 -13.59
N VAL A 552 15.80 10.11 -13.80
CA VAL A 552 16.12 11.41 -13.21
C VAL A 552 15.18 12.52 -13.67
N ILE A 553 14.50 12.37 -14.82
CA ILE A 553 13.40 13.28 -15.24
C ILE A 553 12.22 13.28 -14.26
N GLU A 554 12.14 12.33 -13.32
CA GLU A 554 11.19 12.37 -12.21
C GLU A 554 11.26 13.69 -11.42
N VAL A 555 12.33 14.48 -11.52
CA VAL A 555 12.45 15.78 -10.84
C VAL A 555 11.79 16.92 -11.63
N GLY A 556 10.52 17.19 -11.34
CA GLY A 556 9.92 18.54 -11.34
C GLY A 556 9.61 19.29 -12.64
N VAL A 557 10.52 19.31 -13.61
CA VAL A 557 10.52 20.35 -14.65
C VAL A 557 9.25 20.36 -15.50
N ASN A 558 8.65 21.55 -15.66
CA ASN A 558 7.50 21.79 -16.52
C ASN A 558 7.94 22.25 -17.91
N ILE A 559 7.68 21.44 -18.94
CA ILE A 559 7.97 21.80 -20.33
C ILE A 559 6.66 21.66 -21.13
N PRO A 560 5.90 22.75 -21.29
CA PRO A 560 4.57 22.71 -21.92
C PRO A 560 4.57 22.20 -23.37
N ASN A 561 5.69 22.37 -24.08
CA ASN A 561 5.83 21.95 -25.48
C ASN A 561 6.25 20.47 -25.65
N ALA A 562 6.64 19.80 -24.56
CA ALA A 562 6.90 18.37 -24.56
C ALA A 562 5.59 17.60 -24.54
N SER A 563 5.28 16.91 -25.64
CA SER A 563 3.97 16.29 -25.86
C SER A 563 4.04 14.77 -26.05
N VAL A 564 5.22 14.21 -26.29
CA VAL A 564 5.40 12.76 -26.45
C VAL A 564 6.39 12.25 -25.40
N MET A 565 6.00 11.20 -24.69
CA MET A 565 6.82 10.47 -23.73
C MET A 565 7.00 9.04 -24.21
N ILE A 566 8.23 8.59 -24.39
CA ILE A 566 8.58 7.18 -24.63
C ILE A 566 9.24 6.63 -23.39
N VAL A 567 8.73 5.50 -22.90
CA VAL A 567 9.39 4.73 -21.84
C VAL A 567 9.90 3.43 -22.46
N GLU A 568 11.22 3.31 -22.57
CA GLU A 568 11.91 2.12 -23.06
C GLU A 568 11.92 1.03 -21.99
N SER A 569 11.80 -0.25 -22.40
CA SER A 569 11.74 -1.39 -21.47
C SER A 569 10.78 -1.15 -20.29
N ALA A 570 9.56 -0.69 -20.58
CA ALA A 570 8.57 -0.25 -19.60
C ALA A 570 8.22 -1.33 -18.56
N GLU A 571 8.42 -2.62 -18.87
CA GLU A 571 8.22 -3.74 -17.94
C GLU A 571 9.15 -3.70 -16.70
N ARG A 572 10.26 -2.96 -16.78
CA ARG A 572 11.22 -2.79 -15.69
C ARG A 572 10.79 -1.74 -14.67
N PHE A 573 9.83 -0.87 -15.00
CA PHE A 573 9.40 0.21 -14.13
C PHE A 573 8.21 -0.17 -13.24
N GLY A 574 8.17 0.35 -12.03
CA GLY A 574 6.97 0.29 -11.18
C GLY A 574 5.80 1.08 -11.78
N LEU A 575 4.56 0.72 -11.43
CA LEU A 575 3.37 1.45 -11.91
C LEU A 575 3.38 2.93 -11.47
N SER A 576 3.80 3.20 -10.24
CA SER A 576 3.94 4.56 -9.72
C SER A 576 4.95 5.40 -10.52
N GLN A 577 6.09 4.82 -10.88
CA GLN A 577 7.11 5.47 -11.72
C GLN A 577 6.58 5.75 -13.12
N LEU A 578 5.96 4.75 -13.77
CA LEU A 578 5.32 4.92 -15.08
C LEU A 578 4.27 6.03 -15.07
N HIS A 579 3.49 6.10 -14.00
CA HIS A 579 2.50 7.14 -13.78
C HIS A 579 3.11 8.55 -13.66
N GLN A 580 4.17 8.69 -12.85
CA GLN A 580 4.90 9.95 -12.72
C GLN A 580 5.52 10.39 -14.06
N LEU A 581 6.15 9.46 -14.79
CA LEU A 581 6.72 9.72 -16.11
C LEU A 581 5.64 10.15 -17.11
N ARG A 582 4.49 9.46 -17.14
CA ARG A 582 3.33 9.87 -17.95
C ARG A 582 2.90 11.30 -17.61
N GLY A 583 2.85 11.66 -16.33
CA GLY A 583 2.48 13.00 -15.87
C GLY A 583 3.46 14.14 -16.21
N ARG A 584 4.62 13.83 -16.80
CA ARG A 584 5.58 14.83 -17.29
C ARG A 584 5.17 15.46 -18.63
N VAL A 585 4.31 14.79 -19.40
CA VAL A 585 3.71 15.32 -20.64
C VAL A 585 2.24 15.72 -20.40
N GLY A 586 1.62 16.44 -21.34
CA GLY A 586 0.21 16.85 -21.20
C GLY A 586 -0.02 18.04 -20.28
N ARG A 587 0.92 18.98 -20.26
CA ARG A 587 0.81 20.26 -19.51
C ARG A 587 0.36 21.44 -20.38
N GLY A 588 0.38 21.31 -21.70
CA GLY A 588 -0.18 22.28 -22.64
C GLY A 588 -1.58 21.88 -23.17
N SER A 589 -2.16 22.72 -24.02
CA SER A 589 -3.47 22.49 -24.67
C SER A 589 -3.44 21.43 -25.80
N LYS A 590 -2.24 20.96 -26.17
CA LYS A 590 -1.98 20.01 -27.25
C LYS A 590 -2.26 18.56 -26.80
N ASN A 591 -2.68 17.72 -27.75
CA ASN A 591 -2.80 16.28 -27.51
C ASN A 591 -1.43 15.70 -27.16
N SER A 592 -1.36 14.95 -26.07
CA SER A 592 -0.11 14.34 -25.58
C SER A 592 -0.19 12.81 -25.59
N TYR A 593 0.95 12.17 -25.81
CA TYR A 593 1.08 10.74 -26.03
C TYR A 593 2.11 10.14 -25.08
N CYS A 594 1.80 8.96 -24.54
CA CYS A 594 2.74 8.17 -23.75
C CYS A 594 2.86 6.78 -24.40
N ILE A 595 4.05 6.45 -24.89
CA ILE A 595 4.33 5.20 -25.58
C ILE A 595 5.17 4.33 -24.65
N LEU A 596 4.61 3.19 -24.26
CA LEU A 596 5.29 2.19 -23.44
C LEU A 596 5.88 1.13 -24.38
N MET A 597 7.20 1.09 -24.47
CA MET A 597 7.94 0.10 -25.27
C MET A 597 8.31 -1.09 -24.39
N THR A 598 8.00 -2.31 -24.86
CA THR A 598 8.40 -3.54 -24.15
C THR A 598 8.96 -4.58 -25.11
N LYS A 599 9.67 -5.56 -24.54
CA LYS A 599 9.99 -6.81 -25.23
C LYS A 599 8.73 -7.60 -25.56
N GLU A 600 8.86 -8.57 -26.45
CA GLU A 600 7.75 -9.42 -26.92
C GLU A 600 7.25 -10.40 -25.84
N ARG A 601 8.17 -10.89 -25.00
CA ARG A 601 7.85 -11.78 -23.87
C ARG A 601 8.07 -11.04 -22.55
N ILE A 602 6.99 -10.83 -21.81
CA ILE A 602 6.98 -10.20 -20.49
C ILE A 602 6.17 -11.06 -19.50
N SER A 603 6.49 -10.97 -18.20
CA SER A 603 5.81 -11.72 -17.14
C SER A 603 4.33 -11.33 -17.01
N ASN A 604 3.52 -12.18 -16.37
CA ASN A 604 2.09 -11.90 -16.15
C ASN A 604 1.89 -10.61 -15.33
N ASP A 605 2.71 -10.36 -14.31
CA ASP A 605 2.66 -9.12 -13.54
C ASP A 605 3.01 -7.90 -14.39
N ALA A 606 4.03 -8.00 -15.25
CA ALA A 606 4.36 -6.94 -16.19
C ALA A 606 3.22 -6.67 -17.18
N LYS A 607 2.56 -7.70 -17.70
CA LYS A 607 1.36 -7.54 -18.57
C LYS A 607 0.26 -6.79 -17.84
N THR A 608 -0.02 -7.15 -16.60
CA THR A 608 -1.04 -6.47 -15.77
C THR A 608 -0.67 -4.99 -15.56
N ARG A 609 0.59 -4.68 -15.25
CA ARG A 609 1.05 -3.29 -15.10
C ARG A 609 0.86 -2.47 -16.38
N ILE A 610 1.36 -2.96 -17.50
CA ILE A 610 1.28 -2.23 -18.78
C ILE A 610 -0.18 -2.06 -19.23
N LYS A 611 -1.02 -3.09 -19.10
CA LYS A 611 -2.46 -3.02 -19.38
C LYS A 611 -3.18 -2.01 -18.49
N THR A 612 -2.78 -1.91 -17.23
CA THR A 612 -3.35 -0.92 -16.31
C THR A 612 -2.99 0.50 -16.74
N MET A 613 -1.73 0.75 -17.10
CA MET A 613 -1.29 2.07 -17.59
C MET A 613 -1.95 2.51 -18.88
N THR A 614 -2.32 1.59 -19.77
CA THR A 614 -3.00 1.91 -21.04
C THR A 614 -4.52 2.07 -20.89
N SER A 615 -5.12 1.44 -19.88
CA SER A 615 -6.59 1.43 -19.71
C SER A 615 -7.14 2.59 -18.89
N THR A 616 -6.35 3.19 -18.00
CA THR A 616 -6.81 4.28 -17.13
C THR A 616 -5.82 5.43 -17.04
N ASN A 617 -6.33 6.66 -17.03
CA ASN A 617 -5.58 7.86 -16.69
C ASN A 617 -5.67 8.26 -15.21
N ASP A 618 -6.55 7.62 -14.44
CA ASP A 618 -6.75 7.90 -13.02
C ASP A 618 -5.60 7.31 -12.19
N GLY A 619 -4.78 8.18 -11.60
CA GLY A 619 -3.66 7.77 -10.76
C GLY A 619 -4.06 7.02 -9.48
N PHE A 620 -5.27 7.21 -8.94
CA PHE A 620 -5.75 6.47 -7.77
C PHE A 620 -6.00 5.00 -8.11
N LYS A 621 -6.63 4.72 -9.27
CA LYS A 621 -6.82 3.35 -9.76
C LYS A 621 -5.48 2.66 -10.03
N ILE A 622 -4.51 3.39 -10.59
CA ILE A 622 -3.17 2.85 -10.85
C ILE A 622 -2.47 2.47 -9.54
N ALA A 623 -2.57 3.32 -8.52
CA ALA A 623 -2.01 3.04 -7.20
C ALA A 623 -2.67 1.84 -6.50
N GLU A 624 -3.98 1.65 -6.68
CA GLU A 624 -4.71 0.49 -6.16
C GLU A 624 -4.21 -0.81 -6.81
N VAL A 625 -4.03 -0.82 -8.13
CA VAL A 625 -3.45 -1.98 -8.83
C VAL A 625 -1.98 -2.22 -8.45
N ASP A 626 -1.17 -1.16 -8.29
CA ASP A 626 0.22 -1.30 -7.83
C ASP A 626 0.28 -1.93 -6.43
N MET A 627 -0.62 -1.52 -5.54
CA MET A 627 -0.77 -2.13 -4.21
C MET A 627 -1.21 -3.61 -4.30
N ASN A 628 -2.09 -3.95 -5.24
CA ASN A 628 -2.51 -5.34 -5.46
C ASN A 628 -1.37 -6.23 -5.92
N LEU A 629 -0.49 -5.70 -6.77
CA LEU A 629 0.65 -6.45 -7.31
C LEU A 629 1.80 -6.56 -6.30
N ARG A 630 2.09 -5.50 -5.54
CA ARG A 630 3.22 -5.45 -4.59
C ARG A 630 2.89 -6.00 -3.19
N GLY A 631 1.62 -5.97 -2.81
CA GLY A 631 1.19 -6.14 -1.42
C GLY A 631 1.53 -4.92 -0.54
N PRO A 632 0.91 -4.80 0.65
CA PRO A 632 1.04 -3.63 1.51
C PRO A 632 2.44 -3.44 2.13
N GLY A 633 3.26 -4.49 2.19
CA GLY A 633 4.54 -4.49 2.93
C GLY A 633 5.70 -3.71 2.28
N ASN A 634 5.71 -3.55 0.95
CA ASN A 634 6.84 -2.97 0.21
C ASN A 634 6.71 -1.46 -0.11
N ILE A 635 5.54 -0.85 0.12
CA ILE A 635 5.30 0.56 -0.25
C ILE A 635 6.04 1.53 0.69
N LEU A 636 6.44 1.09 1.88
CA LEU A 636 6.89 1.98 2.95
C LEU A 636 8.37 2.35 2.93
N GLY A 637 9.22 1.61 2.21
CA GLY A 637 10.67 1.84 2.19
C GLY A 637 11.33 1.62 3.56
N THR A 638 12.40 0.83 3.61
CA THR A 638 13.25 0.59 4.80
C THR A 638 12.54 0.09 6.07
N GLN A 639 12.64 -1.23 6.34
CA GLN A 639 12.55 -1.92 7.65
C GLN A 639 11.45 -1.52 8.68
N GLN A 640 10.43 -0.75 8.30
CA GLN A 640 9.25 -0.44 9.12
C GLN A 640 8.06 -1.35 8.82
N SER A 641 8.33 -2.55 8.28
CA SER A 641 7.34 -3.56 7.90
C SER A 641 6.57 -4.17 9.08
N GLY A 642 6.90 -3.80 10.32
CA GLY A 642 6.21 -4.28 11.53
C GLY A 642 4.94 -3.52 11.94
N LEU A 643 4.58 -2.41 11.26
CA LEU A 643 3.55 -1.47 11.78
C LEU A 643 2.10 -1.97 11.62
N LEU A 644 1.80 -2.85 10.66
CA LEU A 644 0.42 -3.24 10.31
C LEU A 644 0.33 -4.71 9.86
N ASN A 645 0.74 -5.66 10.71
CA ASN A 645 0.48 -7.07 10.46
C ASN A 645 -0.96 -7.41 10.86
N PHE A 646 -1.92 -7.15 9.97
CA PHE A 646 -3.28 -7.65 10.10
C PHE A 646 -3.25 -9.19 10.10
N LYS A 647 -3.90 -9.80 11.09
CA LYS A 647 -3.99 -11.25 11.26
C LYS A 647 -5.01 -11.86 10.32
N ILE A 648 -6.13 -11.16 10.08
CA ILE A 648 -7.22 -11.64 9.21
C ILE A 648 -7.65 -10.62 8.17
N ALA A 649 -7.60 -9.33 8.50
CA ALA A 649 -8.10 -8.29 7.62
C ALA A 649 -7.12 -8.01 6.46
N ASN A 650 -7.68 -7.72 5.29
CA ASN A 650 -6.89 -7.36 4.12
C ASN A 650 -7.29 -5.96 3.64
N LEU A 651 -6.36 -5.01 3.72
CA LEU A 651 -6.60 -3.59 3.35
C LEU A 651 -7.16 -3.39 1.94
N ILE A 652 -6.89 -4.33 1.03
CA ILE A 652 -7.31 -4.26 -0.36
C ILE A 652 -8.72 -4.83 -0.49
N LYS A 653 -8.91 -6.07 -0.04
CA LYS A 653 -10.17 -6.80 -0.23
C LYS A 653 -11.28 -6.27 0.66
N ASP A 654 -10.94 -5.76 1.85
CA ASP A 654 -11.88 -5.44 2.93
C ASP A 654 -12.05 -3.93 3.13
N LYS A 655 -11.89 -3.14 2.06
CA LYS A 655 -11.96 -1.66 2.05
C LYS A 655 -13.26 -1.11 2.65
N GLU A 656 -14.39 -1.75 2.35
CA GLU A 656 -15.70 -1.33 2.87
C GLU A 656 -15.77 -1.52 4.38
N ILE A 657 -15.28 -2.65 4.90
CA ILE A 657 -15.22 -2.96 6.33
C ILE A 657 -14.36 -1.92 7.07
N LEU A 658 -13.20 -1.57 6.49
CA LEU A 658 -12.31 -0.54 7.04
C LEU A 658 -13.00 0.83 7.15
N ASN A 659 -13.76 1.23 6.12
CA ASN A 659 -14.47 2.51 6.13
C ASN A 659 -15.54 2.56 7.22
N ILE A 660 -16.36 1.50 7.33
CA ILE A 660 -17.38 1.37 8.37
C ILE A 660 -16.74 1.45 9.76
N ALA A 661 -15.69 0.67 9.99
CA ALA A 661 -14.96 0.66 11.26
C ALA A 661 -14.38 2.04 11.63
N ARG A 662 -13.91 2.81 10.65
CA ARG A 662 -13.41 4.17 10.86
C ARG A 662 -14.51 5.16 11.22
N GLU A 663 -15.64 5.12 10.51
CA GLU A 663 -16.77 5.99 10.81
C GLU A 663 -17.30 5.74 12.21
N ASP A 664 -17.43 4.47 12.60
CA ASP A 664 -17.87 4.11 13.94
C ASP A 664 -16.85 4.52 15.01
N ALA A 665 -15.54 4.36 14.76
CA ALA A 665 -14.50 4.83 15.67
C ALA A 665 -14.54 6.36 15.85
N LYS A 666 -14.72 7.12 14.77
CA LYS A 666 -14.87 8.58 14.82
C LYS A 666 -16.11 9.01 15.60
N ASN A 667 -17.27 8.45 15.24
CA ASN A 667 -18.55 8.75 15.90
C ASN A 667 -18.50 8.43 17.40
N LEU A 668 -17.79 7.37 17.78
CA LEU A 668 -17.61 6.99 19.18
C LEU A 668 -16.78 8.04 19.93
N ILE A 669 -15.63 8.43 19.38
CA ILE A 669 -14.75 9.42 20.02
C ILE A 669 -15.36 10.82 20.05
N GLU A 670 -16.13 11.22 19.04
CA GLU A 670 -16.86 12.50 19.05
C GLU A 670 -17.87 12.58 20.21
N LYS A 671 -18.52 11.47 20.54
CA LYS A 671 -19.50 11.40 21.64
C LYS A 671 -18.87 11.14 23.01
N ASP A 672 -17.81 10.35 23.07
CA ASP A 672 -17.13 9.97 24.31
C ASP A 672 -15.60 10.01 24.15
N PRO A 673 -14.99 11.23 24.13
CA PRO A 673 -13.56 11.42 23.91
C PRO A 673 -12.63 10.71 24.88
N GLN A 674 -13.12 10.30 26.05
CA GLN A 674 -12.34 9.68 27.12
C GLN A 674 -12.73 8.23 27.41
N LEU A 675 -13.65 7.64 26.63
CA LEU A 675 -14.25 6.33 26.91
C LEU A 675 -14.68 6.20 28.38
N LYS A 676 -15.46 7.17 28.86
CA LYS A 676 -15.97 7.17 30.24
C LYS A 676 -17.37 6.59 30.34
N HIS A 677 -18.11 6.55 29.23
CA HIS A 677 -19.48 6.03 29.23
C HIS A 677 -19.51 4.54 29.55
N ILE A 678 -20.50 4.10 30.35
CA ILE A 678 -20.61 2.71 30.83
C ILE A 678 -20.68 1.72 29.66
N ASP A 679 -21.45 2.05 28.62
CA ASP A 679 -21.59 1.28 27.37
C ASP A 679 -20.24 1.01 26.68
N ASN A 680 -19.23 1.87 26.87
CA ASN A 680 -17.93 1.77 26.19
C ASN A 680 -16.85 1.08 27.04
N LYS A 681 -17.21 0.53 28.20
CA LYS A 681 -16.27 -0.10 29.13
C LYS A 681 -15.49 -1.25 28.48
N GLU A 682 -16.16 -2.10 27.71
CA GLU A 682 -15.55 -3.25 27.03
C GLU A 682 -14.50 -2.82 25.99
N ILE A 683 -14.84 -1.81 25.19
CA ILE A 683 -13.94 -1.21 24.21
C ILE A 683 -12.72 -0.61 24.91
N LYS A 684 -12.90 0.07 26.05
CA LYS A 684 -11.81 0.66 26.83
C LYS A 684 -10.85 -0.39 27.39
N GLU A 685 -11.39 -1.47 27.95
CA GLU A 685 -10.61 -2.58 28.49
C GLU A 685 -9.76 -3.24 27.39
N GLU A 686 -10.38 -3.53 26.24
CA GLU A 686 -9.70 -4.12 25.09
C GLU A 686 -8.65 -3.17 24.47
N TYR A 687 -8.99 -1.89 24.30
CA TYR A 687 -8.06 -0.88 23.79
C TYR A 687 -6.83 -0.73 24.69
N SER A 688 -7.03 -0.69 26.01
CA SER A 688 -5.94 -0.61 27.00
C SER A 688 -5.03 -1.84 26.94
N ARG A 689 -5.61 -3.01 26.66
CA ARG A 689 -4.89 -4.27 26.53
C ARG A 689 -4.01 -4.29 25.28
N ILE A 690 -4.55 -3.90 24.13
CA ILE A 690 -3.81 -3.81 22.86
C ILE A 690 -2.63 -2.84 22.99
N ASN A 691 -2.85 -1.67 23.60
CA ASN A 691 -1.81 -0.65 23.80
C ASN A 691 -0.69 -1.07 24.77
N LYS A 692 -0.99 -1.86 25.81
CA LYS A 692 0.04 -2.36 26.74
C LYS A 692 1.04 -3.29 26.05
N ASN A 693 0.57 -4.09 25.09
CA ASN A 693 1.41 -5.00 24.32
C ASN A 693 2.12 -4.32 23.14
N SER A 694 1.67 -3.14 22.71
CA SER A 694 2.31 -2.38 21.64
C SER A 694 3.51 -1.56 22.16
N ILE A 695 4.60 -2.24 22.54
CA ILE A 695 5.91 -1.61 22.84
C ILE A 695 6.43 -0.78 21.64
N LEU A 696 5.96 -1.10 20.43
CA LEU A 696 6.43 -0.54 19.16
C LEU A 696 6.20 0.96 18.92
N TRP A 697 5.37 1.65 19.71
CA TRP A 697 4.94 3.01 19.35
C TRP A 697 5.37 4.11 20.33
N LYS A 698 6.02 3.77 21.45
CA LYS A 698 6.69 4.77 22.32
C LYS A 698 7.79 5.55 21.59
N HIS A 699 8.36 4.97 20.53
CA HIS A 699 9.46 5.54 19.75
C HIS A 699 9.03 6.38 18.53
N ILE A 700 7.72 6.59 18.31
CA ILE A 700 7.22 7.48 17.23
C ILE A 700 6.84 8.84 17.83
N SER A 701 7.69 9.33 18.74
CA SER A 701 7.63 10.66 19.36
C SER A 701 8.54 11.64 18.64
#